data_AF-A0A928F374-F1
#
_entry.id   AF-A0A928F374-F1
#
_cell.length_a   1.000
_cell.length_b   1.000
_cell.length_c   1.000
_cell.angle_alpha   90.00
_cell.angle_beta   90.00
_cell.angle_gamma   90.00
#
_symmetry.space_group_name_H-M   'P 1'
#
loop_
_entity.id
_entity.type
_entity.pdbx_description
1 polymer ?
#
loop_
_entity_poly.entity_id
_entity_poly.type
_entity_poly.pdbx_seq_one_letter_code
_entity_poly.pdbx_strand_id
1 'polypeptide(L)'
;MRTRKIIAALLALLMVVCLVPFTAFAADVEVVELNGERIAFVSSFGKMNYEGKSYKTFRTFNEAVAALGAQGGNIVFTGTAKLADFADAAGRGELVVEGIGTKSSGNLLDFTGTAEAPVAEVNLAGDIFLDFVNLRMDEGAYLLTNGYNFTTDNEFDTYHVEIYNASGKNPIEYRNPPSIAVGKSEGHLGLISIDSGTFSNIVSGAVNGHTVNGSGFVKIAGGKIENLVNGNVSGTTNGNVELTVENGAVVNLVAGPVAGTVNGNVITSIKGGNIGTLVIGPETGATVNGSLVLTLKDGSISSVTLGGGTVTGKKIVMANNDELAALLPANAADYVIKIAGGYCEPQFDGANVNGFLICDKYGVPAETVTINGAAKSAANGIYQLSAGKNDIVVTSALNVAVNKNANYVAGYEDGTFRPQNNMTKAEAITLLSRIIVDENLIKGKVSSTYADVADGAWYEPYVGFFEKLGFLDLICDASGTMINPTANITRGEFVQLIYEIANLDADGSNGATKLVAIPDVTARNPYCGAISFAVSSGVVTGYEDGTFRSDNNITRAEVVTMVNRFLGRTPTGVAGAVSFADSANHWANSQILAACNPEGVAWTGTEKASEYVLTGTSAKDYTIALYEQGKNLSADAILRGVDVITEQMKKDILNTPNTADIYGDKIKEAYYISEKNGNDDNDGKSPETAVKTIAGLNKKLRFPRAGTAFLFERGGVYRGTISVGVNGIILGSYGEGPKPIIMQSKKNYADPNLWVETEWPNVWKCTDVLYNVGVMGFDHDLQDYSKDTYNEKYGWIMNYNLFEFKGVQDMNSDLQFYSVLSNDTNPKMKINQDLYLYSTEGNPGSRFKSIEIGENVAIVSGKGNDVIIDNISFKFTGGHGMGGAGGCKNRTVTNCIYSWIGGSILSLDFRGNGRPVNYGNAVEIYGSCDGYVVENNWIYQIYDTAVTHQFSDGSACTQEGVRYLGNLMEYCFWGIEFYNSPGDGITPAAPAATKYTRDVISAYNVLNESGYGWGSTTRYRSGYAYCGSSLSLNEDQHANYNVFNKCSGYLLNLPSNSTETPDKNIYIQTRGLPLGNLKGYNVTCDYDAADQIAKRWGDKSAIVIVLEPKPEEV
;
A
#
# COMPACT_ATOMS: atom_id res chain seq x y z
N MET A 1 -62.56 -31.37 53.57
CA MET A 1 -62.77 -29.90 53.63
C MET A 1 -61.64 -29.10 54.31
N ARG A 2 -60.41 -29.64 54.52
CA ARG A 2 -59.26 -28.85 55.02
C ARG A 2 -58.03 -28.79 54.12
N THR A 3 -57.98 -29.52 53.00
CA THR A 3 -56.80 -29.52 52.10
C THR A 3 -56.94 -28.61 50.86
N ARG A 4 -58.17 -28.21 50.49
CA ARG A 4 -58.40 -27.32 49.32
C ARG A 4 -58.21 -25.82 49.59
N LYS A 5 -58.14 -25.38 50.85
CA LYS A 5 -57.96 -23.97 51.19
C LYS A 5 -56.49 -23.53 51.30
N ILE A 6 -55.55 -24.47 51.49
CA ILE A 6 -54.12 -24.14 51.63
C ILE A 6 -53.44 -24.02 50.26
N ILE A 7 -53.86 -24.81 49.26
CA ILE A 7 -53.35 -24.70 47.88
C ILE A 7 -53.83 -23.41 47.20
N ALA A 8 -55.06 -22.96 47.49
CA ALA A 8 -55.57 -21.69 46.97
C ALA A 8 -54.85 -20.46 47.56
N ALA A 9 -54.41 -20.52 48.82
CA ALA A 9 -53.65 -19.43 49.45
C ALA A 9 -52.20 -19.34 48.93
N LEU A 10 -51.57 -20.47 48.60
CA LEU A 10 -50.23 -20.48 48.00
C LEU A 10 -50.23 -20.05 46.52
N LEU A 11 -51.30 -20.35 45.76
CA LEU A 11 -51.49 -19.83 44.39
C LEU A 11 -51.82 -18.33 44.37
N ALA A 12 -52.53 -17.81 45.38
CA ALA A 12 -52.79 -16.37 45.50
C ALA A 12 -51.53 -15.58 45.89
N LEU A 13 -50.62 -16.15 46.69
CA LEU A 13 -49.35 -15.50 47.03
C LEU A 13 -48.35 -15.50 45.85
N LEU A 14 -48.45 -16.45 44.93
CA LEU A 14 -47.69 -16.45 43.67
C LEU A 14 -48.24 -15.45 42.63
N MET A 15 -49.52 -15.06 42.72
CA MET A 15 -50.14 -14.05 41.84
C MET A 15 -49.96 -12.60 42.31
N VAL A 16 -49.53 -12.36 43.56
CA VAL A 16 -49.37 -11.00 44.11
C VAL A 16 -47.90 -10.51 44.07
N VAL A 17 -46.95 -11.35 43.62
CA VAL A 17 -45.57 -10.93 43.31
C VAL A 17 -45.37 -10.59 41.82
N CYS A 18 -46.42 -10.70 40.99
CA CYS A 18 -46.40 -10.27 39.57
C CYS A 18 -47.11 -8.93 39.30
N LEU A 19 -47.36 -8.11 40.33
CA LEU A 19 -47.95 -6.77 40.20
C LEU A 19 -47.10 -5.73 40.92
N VAL A 20 -45.83 -5.66 40.53
CA VAL A 20 -45.09 -4.39 40.52
C VAL A 20 -45.06 -3.97 39.06
N PRO A 21 -45.40 -2.72 38.69
CA PRO A 21 -45.19 -2.25 37.35
C PRO A 21 -43.68 -2.30 37.11
N PHE A 22 -43.21 -3.34 36.43
CA PHE A 22 -42.11 -3.09 35.53
C PHE A 22 -42.69 -2.15 34.48
N THR A 23 -42.51 -0.86 34.71
CA THR A 23 -41.99 -0.01 33.65
C THR A 23 -40.83 -0.81 33.06
N ALA A 24 -41.13 -1.62 32.05
CA ALA A 24 -40.10 -2.03 31.11
C ALA A 24 -39.55 -0.70 30.65
N PHE A 25 -38.37 -0.35 31.17
CA PHE A 25 -37.53 0.65 30.55
C PHE A 25 -37.66 0.36 29.06
N ALA A 26 -38.20 1.33 28.32
CA ALA A 26 -38.07 1.36 26.88
C ALA A 26 -36.61 1.00 26.63
N ALA A 27 -36.38 -0.16 26.04
CA ALA A 27 -35.03 -0.68 25.93
C ALA A 27 -34.36 0.14 24.84
N ASP A 28 -33.77 1.28 25.22
CA ASP A 28 -33.26 2.35 24.34
C ASP A 28 -32.78 1.80 23.00
N VAL A 29 -33.65 1.95 21.99
CA VAL A 29 -33.32 1.88 20.57
C VAL A 29 -33.22 3.35 20.18
N GLU A 30 -32.01 3.83 19.91
CA GLU A 30 -31.76 5.21 19.49
C GLU A 30 -30.89 5.21 18.24
N VAL A 31 -30.99 6.29 17.47
CA VAL A 31 -30.07 6.60 16.38
C VAL A 31 -28.66 6.67 16.97
N VAL A 32 -27.73 5.89 16.43
CA VAL A 32 -26.33 5.91 16.86
C VAL A 32 -25.53 6.86 16.00
N GLU A 33 -24.46 7.44 16.54
CA GLU A 33 -23.51 8.20 15.77
C GLU A 33 -22.26 7.34 15.54
N LEU A 34 -21.97 7.01 14.27
CA LEU A 34 -20.84 6.19 13.87
C LEU A 34 -20.07 6.95 12.80
N ASN A 35 -18.77 7.18 13.02
CA ASN A 35 -17.89 7.90 12.11
C ASN A 35 -18.42 9.31 11.71
N GLY A 36 -19.17 9.97 12.60
CA GLY A 36 -19.79 11.27 12.34
C GLY A 36 -21.12 11.22 11.58
N GLU A 37 -21.64 10.02 11.30
CA GLU A 37 -22.92 9.81 10.63
C GLU A 37 -23.98 9.29 11.60
N ARG A 38 -25.22 9.78 11.46
CA ARG A 38 -26.38 9.32 12.23
C ARG A 38 -26.94 8.05 11.60
N ILE A 39 -26.99 6.93 12.34
CA ILE A 39 -27.41 5.62 11.81
C ILE A 39 -28.56 5.03 12.62
N ALA A 40 -29.63 4.59 11.94
CA ALA A 40 -30.75 3.85 12.50
C ALA A 40 -30.76 2.41 11.97
N PHE A 41 -30.71 1.42 12.87
CA PHE A 41 -30.74 0.01 12.48
C PHE A 41 -32.15 -0.58 12.50
N VAL A 42 -32.57 -1.32 11.47
CA VAL A 42 -33.89 -1.99 11.40
C VAL A 42 -33.73 -3.50 11.25
N SER A 43 -34.40 -4.27 12.10
CA SER A 43 -34.43 -5.74 12.01
C SER A 43 -35.69 -6.29 12.69
N SER A 44 -36.35 -7.23 12.02
CA SER A 44 -37.50 -7.97 12.58
C SER A 44 -37.13 -8.83 13.79
N PHE A 45 -35.82 -9.09 13.99
CA PHE A 45 -35.28 -9.85 15.11
C PHE A 45 -34.92 -8.97 16.33
N GLY A 46 -35.06 -7.64 16.24
CA GLY A 46 -34.81 -6.69 17.32
C GLY A 46 -33.33 -6.47 17.67
N LYS A 47 -32.41 -7.11 16.94
CA LYS A 47 -30.95 -6.95 17.03
C LYS A 47 -30.31 -7.17 15.66
N MET A 48 -29.16 -6.55 15.45
CA MET A 48 -28.34 -6.68 14.25
C MET A 48 -26.87 -6.58 14.60
N ASN A 49 -26.01 -7.30 13.87
CA ASN A 49 -24.57 -7.12 13.94
C ASN A 49 -24.11 -6.26 12.76
N TYR A 50 -23.39 -5.18 13.04
CA TYR A 50 -22.83 -4.26 12.06
C TYR A 50 -21.40 -3.90 12.49
N GLU A 51 -20.44 -4.00 11.58
CA GLU A 51 -19.00 -3.78 11.85
C GLU A 51 -18.47 -4.51 13.11
N GLY A 52 -18.89 -5.78 13.30
CA GLY A 52 -18.45 -6.61 14.43
C GLY A 52 -19.07 -6.25 15.79
N LYS A 53 -19.98 -5.27 15.86
CA LYS A 53 -20.72 -4.89 17.07
C LYS A 53 -22.21 -5.21 16.94
N SER A 54 -22.85 -5.54 18.06
CA SER A 54 -24.28 -5.86 18.11
C SER A 54 -25.09 -4.64 18.55
N TYR A 55 -26.02 -4.20 17.71
CA TYR A 55 -26.91 -3.07 17.96
C TYR A 55 -28.35 -3.55 18.16
N LYS A 56 -29.10 -2.85 19.00
CA LYS A 56 -30.56 -3.01 19.06
C LYS A 56 -31.16 -2.26 17.88
N THR A 57 -32.27 -2.78 17.36
CA THR A 57 -32.86 -2.25 16.13
C THR A 57 -34.29 -1.77 16.33
N PHE A 58 -34.68 -0.80 15.51
CA PHE A 58 -36.09 -0.53 15.23
C PHE A 58 -36.74 -1.78 14.63
N ARG A 59 -38.02 -1.98 14.91
CA ARG A 59 -38.79 -3.12 14.40
C ARG A 59 -39.26 -2.86 12.98
N THR A 60 -39.51 -1.60 12.64
CA THR A 60 -40.01 -1.18 11.34
C THR A 60 -39.14 -0.07 10.75
N PHE A 61 -39.20 0.07 9.43
CA PHE A 61 -38.50 1.12 8.70
C PHE A 61 -38.98 2.52 9.13
N ASN A 62 -40.29 2.70 9.31
CA ASN A 62 -40.87 3.98 9.72
C ASN A 62 -40.47 4.40 11.14
N GLU A 63 -40.27 3.45 12.06
CA GLU A 63 -39.74 3.76 13.39
C GLU A 63 -38.32 4.33 13.31
N ALA A 64 -37.48 3.78 12.43
CA ALA A 64 -36.12 4.30 12.17
C ALA A 64 -36.15 5.69 11.53
N VAL A 65 -37.01 5.91 10.53
CA VAL A 65 -37.18 7.23 9.89
C VAL A 65 -37.65 8.27 10.90
N ALA A 66 -38.67 7.95 11.69
CA ALA A 66 -39.21 8.86 12.70
C ALA A 66 -38.18 9.22 13.77
N ALA A 67 -37.27 8.29 14.11
CA ALA A 67 -36.19 8.53 15.06
C ALA A 67 -35.06 9.41 14.48
N LEU A 68 -34.79 9.32 13.17
CA LEU A 68 -33.85 10.22 12.50
C LEU A 68 -34.40 11.65 12.45
N GLY A 69 -35.69 11.82 12.13
CA GLY A 69 -36.35 13.13 12.02
C GLY A 69 -35.66 14.06 11.01
N ALA A 70 -35.96 15.36 11.09
CA ALA A 70 -35.52 16.35 10.11
C ALA A 70 -34.00 16.53 9.94
N GLN A 71 -33.17 15.97 10.84
CA GLN A 71 -31.70 16.08 10.73
C GLN A 71 -31.09 15.01 9.80
N GLY A 72 -31.88 14.01 9.32
CA GLY A 72 -31.42 12.99 8.38
C GLY A 72 -30.41 11.97 8.96
N GLY A 73 -30.00 11.00 8.14
CA GLY A 73 -29.02 9.95 8.49
C GLY A 73 -29.23 8.63 7.74
N ASN A 74 -28.38 7.65 8.01
CA ASN A 74 -28.39 6.35 7.33
C ASN A 74 -29.32 5.35 7.99
N ILE A 75 -30.07 4.58 7.21
CA ILE A 75 -30.87 3.46 7.68
C ILE A 75 -30.23 2.16 7.21
N VAL A 76 -29.83 1.31 8.15
CA VAL A 76 -29.24 0.00 7.83
C VAL A 76 -30.22 -1.08 8.27
N PHE A 77 -30.57 -2.01 7.38
CA PHE A 77 -31.51 -3.08 7.69
C PHE A 77 -31.05 -4.45 7.18
N THR A 78 -31.43 -5.52 7.88
CA THR A 78 -31.13 -6.89 7.48
C THR A 78 -32.40 -7.70 7.36
N GLY A 79 -32.66 -8.29 6.18
CA GLY A 79 -33.85 -9.09 5.88
C GLY A 79 -34.88 -8.35 5.02
N THR A 80 -36.15 -8.71 5.18
CA THR A 80 -37.29 -8.08 4.49
C THR A 80 -37.92 -7.01 5.37
N ALA A 81 -37.93 -5.76 4.93
CA ALA A 81 -38.77 -4.71 5.51
C ALA A 81 -40.06 -4.64 4.68
N LYS A 82 -41.22 -4.87 5.32
CA LYS A 82 -42.53 -4.82 4.67
C LYS A 82 -43.20 -3.49 4.95
N LEU A 83 -43.64 -2.77 3.92
CA LEU A 83 -44.47 -1.56 4.07
C LEU A 83 -45.97 -1.88 4.23
N ALA A 84 -46.36 -3.13 4.03
CA ALA A 84 -47.76 -3.59 3.95
C ALA A 84 -48.63 -3.31 5.19
N ASP A 85 -48.06 -2.90 6.33
CA ASP A 85 -48.81 -2.57 7.55
C ASP A 85 -49.40 -1.14 7.55
N PHE A 86 -49.12 -0.32 6.51
CA PHE A 86 -49.46 1.10 6.45
C PHE A 86 -50.21 1.52 5.18
N ALA A 87 -50.74 0.56 4.43
CA ALA A 87 -51.69 0.88 3.37
C ALA A 87 -52.88 1.64 3.98
N ASP A 88 -53.25 2.77 3.40
CA ASP A 88 -54.50 3.41 3.75
C ASP A 88 -55.68 2.46 3.47
N ALA A 89 -56.88 2.82 3.91
CA ALA A 89 -58.07 1.98 3.69
C ALA A 89 -58.38 1.72 2.19
N ALA A 90 -57.67 2.39 1.27
CA ALA A 90 -57.75 2.21 -0.18
C ALA A 90 -56.58 1.37 -0.76
N GLY A 91 -55.71 0.80 0.07
CA GLY A 91 -54.60 -0.03 -0.37
C GLY A 91 -53.35 0.75 -0.82
N ARG A 92 -53.25 2.05 -0.53
CA ARG A 92 -52.13 2.89 -0.98
C ARG A 92 -51.09 3.02 0.12
N GLY A 93 -49.83 2.71 -0.20
CA GLY A 93 -48.69 2.89 0.72
C GLY A 93 -48.02 4.25 0.50
N GLU A 94 -47.79 4.99 1.58
CA GLU A 94 -46.99 6.22 1.57
C GLU A 94 -45.64 5.94 2.22
N LEU A 95 -44.54 6.21 1.50
CA LEU A 95 -43.19 6.14 2.05
C LEU A 95 -42.78 7.56 2.45
N VAL A 96 -42.99 7.86 3.73
CA VAL A 96 -42.56 9.13 4.32
C VAL A 96 -41.10 9.01 4.74
N VAL A 97 -40.20 9.67 4.01
CA VAL A 97 -38.80 9.86 4.39
C VAL A 97 -38.59 11.36 4.51
N GLU A 98 -38.60 11.91 5.73
CA GLU A 98 -38.44 13.36 5.94
C GLU A 98 -36.97 13.69 6.21
N GLY A 99 -36.31 14.41 5.29
CA GLY A 99 -34.96 14.96 5.46
C GLY A 99 -34.09 14.83 4.21
N ILE A 100 -33.25 15.85 3.95
CA ILE A 100 -32.24 15.79 2.88
C ILE A 100 -31.09 14.89 3.36
N GLY A 101 -30.76 13.84 2.61
CA GLY A 101 -29.52 13.06 2.80
C GLY A 101 -29.63 11.72 3.54
N THR A 102 -30.80 11.07 3.56
CA THR A 102 -30.90 9.71 4.13
C THR A 102 -30.51 8.63 3.12
N LYS A 103 -29.43 7.88 3.40
CA LYS A 103 -29.06 6.68 2.63
C LYS A 103 -29.60 5.43 3.31
N SER A 104 -30.26 4.56 2.56
CA SER A 104 -30.79 3.29 3.07
C SER A 104 -30.04 2.12 2.46
N SER A 105 -29.57 1.19 3.30
CA SER A 105 -28.94 -0.06 2.84
C SER A 105 -29.48 -1.31 3.52
N GLY A 106 -29.72 -2.39 2.75
CA GLY A 106 -30.26 -3.64 3.28
C GLY A 106 -30.95 -4.55 2.26
N ASN A 107 -31.24 -5.79 2.63
CA ASN A 107 -31.47 -6.86 1.64
C ASN A 107 -32.76 -6.76 0.78
N LEU A 108 -33.91 -6.35 1.34
CA LEU A 108 -35.19 -6.29 0.61
C LEU A 108 -36.19 -5.30 1.22
N LEU A 109 -36.62 -4.30 0.44
CA LEU A 109 -37.82 -3.48 0.69
C LEU A 109 -39.02 -4.07 -0.08
N ASP A 110 -40.07 -4.44 0.65
CA ASP A 110 -41.24 -5.14 0.11
C ASP A 110 -42.50 -4.27 0.22
N PHE A 111 -42.97 -3.79 -0.93
CA PHE A 111 -44.16 -2.96 -1.13
C PHE A 111 -45.35 -3.78 -1.65
N THR A 112 -45.32 -5.11 -1.55
CA THR A 112 -46.46 -5.95 -1.96
C THR A 112 -47.63 -5.82 -0.97
N GLY A 113 -48.84 -5.73 -1.51
CA GLY A 113 -50.07 -5.62 -0.73
C GLY A 113 -50.48 -6.93 -0.06
N THR A 114 -51.52 -6.85 0.78
CA THR A 114 -52.27 -8.05 1.19
C THR A 114 -53.26 -8.45 0.08
N ALA A 115 -53.68 -9.71 0.06
CA ALA A 115 -54.53 -10.28 -1.01
C ALA A 115 -55.88 -9.54 -1.26
N GLU A 116 -56.26 -8.59 -0.40
CA GLU A 116 -57.51 -7.83 -0.48
C GLU A 116 -57.35 -6.41 -1.08
N ALA A 117 -56.12 -5.91 -1.29
CA ALA A 117 -55.85 -4.61 -1.92
C ALA A 117 -54.47 -4.60 -2.62
N PRO A 118 -54.38 -4.94 -3.92
CA PRO A 118 -53.11 -4.89 -4.66
C PRO A 118 -52.68 -3.43 -4.81
N VAL A 119 -51.45 -3.11 -4.39
CA VAL A 119 -50.97 -1.72 -4.35
C VAL A 119 -50.72 -1.24 -5.79
N ALA A 120 -51.45 -0.20 -6.22
CA ALA A 120 -51.22 0.43 -7.52
C ALA A 120 -50.18 1.55 -7.48
N GLU A 121 -49.90 2.16 -6.31
CA GLU A 121 -49.09 3.39 -6.19
C GLU A 121 -48.35 3.50 -4.84
N VAL A 122 -47.08 3.91 -4.89
CA VAL A 122 -46.21 4.28 -3.76
C VAL A 122 -45.79 5.73 -3.94
N ASN A 123 -46.00 6.57 -2.92
CA ASN A 123 -45.69 8.01 -2.97
C ASN A 123 -44.49 8.34 -2.09
N LEU A 124 -43.53 9.10 -2.63
CA LEU A 124 -42.44 9.69 -1.84
C LEU A 124 -42.88 10.99 -1.17
N ALA A 125 -42.43 11.20 0.06
CA ALA A 125 -42.56 12.47 0.79
C ALA A 125 -41.22 13.17 1.09
N GLY A 126 -40.10 12.65 0.57
CA GLY A 126 -38.76 13.26 0.64
C GLY A 126 -37.73 12.52 -0.22
N ASP A 127 -36.50 13.03 -0.27
CA ASP A 127 -35.40 12.49 -1.08
C ASP A 127 -34.93 11.12 -0.57
N ILE A 128 -34.64 10.19 -1.49
CA ILE A 128 -34.22 8.82 -1.17
C ILE A 128 -32.98 8.40 -1.97
N PHE A 129 -32.01 7.82 -1.27
CA PHE A 129 -30.83 7.15 -1.83
C PHE A 129 -30.81 5.70 -1.34
N LEU A 130 -30.90 4.74 -2.27
CA LEU A 130 -30.92 3.29 -1.99
C LEU A 130 -29.60 2.64 -2.38
N ASP A 131 -28.95 1.95 -1.45
CA ASP A 131 -27.68 1.24 -1.67
C ASP A 131 -27.75 -0.23 -1.22
N PHE A 132 -27.41 -1.16 -2.11
CA PHE A 132 -27.55 -2.61 -1.91
C PHE A 132 -28.97 -3.08 -1.52
N VAL A 133 -30.02 -2.45 -2.09
CA VAL A 133 -31.43 -2.73 -1.76
C VAL A 133 -32.18 -3.40 -2.90
N ASN A 134 -32.76 -4.58 -2.64
CA ASN A 134 -33.79 -5.13 -3.54
C ASN A 134 -35.14 -4.48 -3.25
N LEU A 135 -35.89 -4.10 -4.28
CA LEU A 135 -37.23 -3.55 -4.15
C LEU A 135 -38.26 -4.48 -4.80
N ARG A 136 -39.29 -4.86 -4.04
CA ARG A 136 -40.37 -5.74 -4.49
C ARG A 136 -41.70 -4.98 -4.50
N MET A 137 -42.41 -5.00 -5.61
CA MET A 137 -43.72 -4.37 -5.80
C MET A 137 -44.70 -5.34 -6.45
N ASP A 138 -46.00 -5.07 -6.32
CA ASP A 138 -47.04 -5.80 -7.05
C ASP A 138 -47.02 -5.46 -8.55
N GLU A 139 -47.56 -6.38 -9.37
CA GLU A 139 -47.72 -6.17 -10.81
C GLU A 139 -48.58 -4.91 -11.08
N GLY A 140 -48.03 -3.97 -11.86
CA GLY A 140 -48.69 -2.72 -12.24
C GLY A 140 -48.54 -1.58 -11.24
N ALA A 141 -47.72 -1.74 -10.20
CA ALA A 141 -47.46 -0.70 -9.21
C ALA A 141 -46.49 0.40 -9.72
N TYR A 142 -46.74 1.64 -9.30
CA TYR A 142 -45.91 2.81 -9.61
C TYR A 142 -45.25 3.40 -8.37
N LEU A 143 -43.97 3.76 -8.45
CA LEU A 143 -43.30 4.64 -7.52
C LEU A 143 -43.38 6.08 -8.04
N LEU A 144 -43.99 6.97 -7.25
CA LEU A 144 -44.22 8.37 -7.56
C LEU A 144 -43.29 9.22 -6.72
N THR A 145 -42.36 9.93 -7.36
CA THR A 145 -41.34 10.71 -6.63
C THR A 145 -41.88 12.02 -6.05
N ASN A 146 -43.04 12.50 -6.51
CA ASN A 146 -43.67 13.76 -6.07
C ASN A 146 -42.73 14.99 -6.00
N GLY A 147 -41.67 15.01 -6.83
CA GLY A 147 -40.70 16.10 -6.87
C GLY A 147 -39.46 15.94 -6.01
N TYR A 148 -39.34 14.80 -5.32
CA TYR A 148 -38.16 14.43 -4.57
C TYR A 148 -37.17 13.62 -5.40
N ASN A 149 -35.91 13.61 -4.97
CA ASN A 149 -34.84 12.86 -5.60
C ASN A 149 -34.97 11.36 -5.28
N PHE A 150 -34.75 10.50 -6.26
CA PHE A 150 -34.67 9.05 -6.10
C PHE A 150 -33.40 8.54 -6.78
N THR A 151 -32.47 7.99 -6.01
CA THR A 151 -31.17 7.49 -6.50
C THR A 151 -30.93 6.04 -6.06
N THR A 152 -30.38 5.21 -6.94
CA THR A 152 -29.97 3.82 -6.64
C THR A 152 -28.64 3.45 -7.32
N ASP A 153 -27.68 2.91 -6.57
CA ASP A 153 -26.27 2.74 -6.98
C ASP A 153 -25.78 1.26 -7.11
N ASN A 154 -26.54 0.25 -6.66
CA ASN A 154 -26.16 -1.18 -6.76
C ASN A 154 -27.32 -2.12 -7.10
N GLU A 155 -27.00 -3.35 -7.58
CA GLU A 155 -27.90 -4.29 -8.32
C GLU A 155 -29.35 -4.33 -7.82
N PHE A 156 -30.25 -3.66 -8.56
CA PHE A 156 -31.70 -3.82 -8.43
C PHE A 156 -32.13 -5.16 -9.05
N ASP A 157 -31.86 -6.26 -8.36
CA ASP A 157 -32.23 -7.59 -8.87
C ASP A 157 -33.70 -7.89 -8.56
N THR A 158 -34.52 -7.91 -9.62
CA THR A 158 -35.83 -8.58 -9.57
C THR A 158 -35.59 -10.09 -9.39
N TYR A 159 -35.48 -10.56 -8.14
CA TYR A 159 -35.17 -11.98 -7.90
C TYR A 159 -36.42 -12.88 -7.97
N HIS A 160 -36.27 -13.95 -8.76
CA HIS A 160 -37.12 -15.13 -8.84
C HIS A 160 -36.60 -16.21 -7.86
N VAL A 161 -37.43 -16.77 -6.98
CA VAL A 161 -37.06 -17.98 -6.21
C VAL A 161 -38.06 -19.10 -6.48
N GLU A 162 -37.62 -20.15 -7.17
CA GLU A 162 -38.30 -21.46 -7.16
C GLU A 162 -37.81 -22.29 -5.97
N ILE A 163 -38.69 -22.60 -5.02
CA ILE A 163 -38.53 -23.80 -4.17
C ILE A 163 -39.90 -24.50 -4.03
N TYR A 164 -39.92 -25.77 -4.44
CA TYR A 164 -41.02 -26.72 -4.29
C TYR A 164 -41.52 -26.82 -2.84
N ASN A 165 -42.84 -26.85 -2.63
CA ASN A 165 -43.40 -27.28 -1.34
C ASN A 165 -43.85 -28.75 -1.36
N ALA A 166 -43.85 -29.35 -0.17
CA ALA A 166 -44.48 -30.64 0.08
C ALA A 166 -45.99 -30.52 0.39
N SER A 167 -46.70 -29.48 -0.07
CA SER A 167 -48.08 -29.19 0.41
C SER A 167 -49.06 -28.50 -0.55
N GLY A 168 -48.74 -28.30 -1.83
CA GLY A 168 -49.73 -27.82 -2.80
C GLY A 168 -50.32 -26.42 -2.54
N LYS A 169 -49.50 -25.44 -2.17
CA LYS A 169 -49.85 -24.00 -2.28
C LYS A 169 -48.90 -23.27 -3.23
N ASN A 170 -49.45 -22.44 -4.11
CA ASN A 170 -48.81 -21.91 -5.32
C ASN A 170 -47.49 -21.14 -5.09
N PRO A 171 -46.51 -21.25 -6.00
CA PRO A 171 -45.43 -20.25 -6.12
C PRO A 171 -46.03 -18.90 -6.54
N ILE A 172 -45.67 -17.82 -5.87
CA ILE A 172 -45.97 -16.48 -6.38
C ILE A 172 -44.83 -16.08 -7.31
N GLU A 173 -45.12 -16.09 -8.59
CA GLU A 173 -44.23 -15.68 -9.66
C GLU A 173 -44.32 -14.16 -9.80
N TYR A 174 -43.25 -13.43 -9.46
CA TYR A 174 -43.17 -11.99 -9.68
C TYR A 174 -42.44 -11.76 -10.99
N ARG A 175 -43.19 -11.48 -12.06
CA ARG A 175 -42.64 -11.39 -13.42
C ARG A 175 -42.36 -9.96 -13.89
N ASN A 176 -42.89 -8.93 -13.23
CA ASN A 176 -42.87 -7.57 -13.80
C ASN A 176 -42.00 -6.61 -12.97
N PRO A 177 -41.02 -5.94 -13.60
CA PRO A 177 -40.21 -4.94 -12.93
C PRO A 177 -41.01 -3.67 -12.57
N PRO A 178 -40.55 -2.86 -11.59
CA PRO A 178 -41.28 -1.68 -11.12
C PRO A 178 -41.33 -0.55 -12.15
N SER A 179 -42.31 0.35 -11.99
CA SER A 179 -42.43 1.59 -12.76
C SER A 179 -42.17 2.82 -11.88
N ILE A 180 -41.44 3.81 -12.38
CA ILE A 180 -41.10 5.05 -11.68
C ILE A 180 -41.59 6.25 -12.49
N ALA A 181 -42.25 7.21 -11.83
CA ALA A 181 -42.70 8.45 -12.46
C ALA A 181 -42.70 9.62 -11.48
N VAL A 182 -42.80 10.84 -11.99
CA VAL A 182 -43.03 12.03 -11.16
C VAL A 182 -44.53 12.20 -10.89
N GLY A 183 -44.90 12.49 -9.63
CA GLY A 183 -46.20 12.15 -9.05
C GLY A 183 -47.44 13.00 -9.37
N LYS A 184 -48.46 12.94 -8.49
CA LYS A 184 -49.90 13.19 -8.78
C LYS A 184 -50.51 14.51 -8.26
N SER A 185 -49.76 15.35 -7.56
CA SER A 185 -50.25 16.65 -7.07
C SER A 185 -49.29 17.77 -7.46
N GLU A 186 -49.77 19.03 -7.48
CA GLU A 186 -48.97 20.22 -7.78
C GLU A 186 -47.64 20.19 -7.01
N GLY A 187 -46.55 19.94 -7.72
CA GLY A 187 -45.21 19.78 -7.15
C GLY A 187 -44.13 20.13 -8.16
N HIS A 188 -42.89 20.20 -7.69
CA HIS A 188 -41.70 20.33 -8.53
C HIS A 188 -41.29 18.99 -9.13
N LEU A 189 -40.46 18.98 -10.16
CA LEU A 189 -39.83 17.75 -10.66
C LEU A 189 -38.47 17.59 -9.95
N GLY A 190 -38.08 16.35 -9.65
CA GLY A 190 -36.81 16.00 -8.98
C GLY A 190 -35.88 15.16 -9.87
N LEU A 191 -34.75 14.70 -9.32
CA LEU A 191 -33.79 13.81 -10.00
C LEU A 191 -34.18 12.33 -9.81
N ILE A 192 -34.22 11.54 -10.89
CA ILE A 192 -34.23 10.08 -10.85
C ILE A 192 -32.88 9.59 -11.38
N SER A 193 -32.06 8.94 -10.55
CA SER A 193 -30.75 8.38 -10.95
C SER A 193 -30.70 6.87 -10.76
N ILE A 194 -30.38 6.13 -11.82
CA ILE A 194 -30.38 4.65 -11.85
C ILE A 194 -29.05 4.14 -12.39
N ASP A 195 -28.31 3.39 -11.57
CA ASP A 195 -27.00 2.85 -11.97
C ASP A 195 -27.05 1.36 -12.32
N SER A 196 -28.10 0.63 -11.89
CA SER A 196 -28.29 -0.79 -12.19
C SER A 196 -29.75 -1.21 -12.04
N GLY A 197 -30.08 -2.47 -12.36
CA GLY A 197 -31.41 -3.03 -12.10
C GLY A 197 -32.27 -3.38 -13.31
N THR A 198 -33.53 -3.77 -13.10
CA THR A 198 -34.52 -3.95 -14.17
C THR A 198 -35.80 -3.16 -13.87
N PHE A 199 -36.27 -2.34 -14.82
CA PHE A 199 -37.44 -1.45 -14.69
C PHE A 199 -38.40 -1.60 -15.88
N SER A 200 -39.71 -1.54 -15.63
CA SER A 200 -40.72 -1.59 -16.71
C SER A 200 -40.92 -0.22 -17.35
N ASN A 201 -41.20 0.81 -16.56
CA ASN A 201 -41.46 2.15 -17.09
C ASN A 201 -40.74 3.21 -16.26
N ILE A 202 -40.05 4.15 -16.90
CA ILE A 202 -39.52 5.35 -16.27
C ILE A 202 -40.00 6.58 -17.03
N VAL A 203 -40.57 7.55 -16.32
CA VAL A 203 -41.16 8.77 -16.90
C VAL A 203 -40.61 10.01 -16.21
N SER A 204 -40.02 10.94 -16.97
CA SER A 204 -39.43 12.18 -16.44
C SER A 204 -40.45 13.31 -16.20
N GLY A 205 -41.63 13.21 -16.80
CA GLY A 205 -42.69 14.22 -16.73
C GLY A 205 -44.00 13.71 -16.10
N ALA A 206 -45.09 14.43 -16.37
CA ALA A 206 -46.40 14.17 -15.79
C ALA A 206 -46.99 12.81 -16.24
N VAL A 207 -47.69 12.18 -15.29
CA VAL A 207 -48.49 10.96 -15.50
C VAL A 207 -49.91 11.15 -14.96
N ASN A 208 -50.80 10.23 -15.31
CA ASN A 208 -52.19 10.18 -14.84
C ASN A 208 -53.01 11.49 -14.98
N GLY A 209 -52.70 12.35 -15.97
CA GLY A 209 -53.46 13.56 -16.29
C GLY A 209 -53.18 14.78 -15.40
N HIS A 210 -52.17 14.73 -14.53
CA HIS A 210 -51.87 15.79 -13.56
C HIS A 210 -51.06 16.95 -14.14
N THR A 211 -51.00 18.07 -13.40
CA THR A 211 -50.12 19.21 -13.73
C THR A 211 -48.95 19.27 -12.75
N VAL A 212 -47.72 19.34 -13.27
CA VAL A 212 -46.47 19.41 -12.49
C VAL A 212 -45.74 20.71 -12.84
N ASN A 213 -45.12 21.38 -11.86
CA ASN A 213 -44.48 22.69 -12.01
C ASN A 213 -43.00 22.63 -11.61
N GLY A 214 -42.05 22.63 -12.53
CA GLY A 214 -40.61 22.55 -12.23
C GLY A 214 -39.84 21.83 -13.33
N SER A 215 -38.52 21.72 -13.19
CA SER A 215 -37.66 21.02 -14.15
C SER A 215 -37.21 19.66 -13.63
N GLY A 216 -37.32 18.61 -14.44
CA GLY A 216 -37.07 17.22 -14.04
C GLY A 216 -35.86 16.64 -14.73
N PHE A 217 -35.15 15.77 -14.02
CA PHE A 217 -33.90 15.20 -14.48
C PHE A 217 -33.94 13.68 -14.29
N VAL A 218 -33.62 12.93 -15.35
CA VAL A 218 -33.43 11.48 -15.28
C VAL A 218 -32.01 11.15 -15.72
N LYS A 219 -31.27 10.39 -14.93
CA LYS A 219 -29.94 9.89 -15.25
C LYS A 219 -29.96 8.36 -15.19
N ILE A 220 -29.55 7.72 -16.28
CA ILE A 220 -29.41 6.26 -16.39
C ILE A 220 -27.94 5.94 -16.60
N ALA A 221 -27.25 5.47 -15.57
CA ALA A 221 -25.86 5.01 -15.62
C ALA A 221 -25.75 3.48 -15.66
N GLY A 222 -26.87 2.74 -15.66
CA GLY A 222 -26.90 1.32 -15.96
C GLY A 222 -28.28 0.67 -15.81
N GLY A 223 -28.34 -0.66 -15.78
CA GLY A 223 -29.59 -1.43 -15.67
C GLY A 223 -30.30 -1.72 -17.01
N LYS A 224 -31.49 -2.30 -16.94
CA LYS A 224 -32.37 -2.69 -18.05
C LYS A 224 -33.73 -2.01 -17.91
N ILE A 225 -34.14 -1.22 -18.88
CA ILE A 225 -35.42 -0.49 -18.85
C ILE A 225 -36.25 -0.90 -20.08
N GLU A 226 -37.50 -1.31 -19.87
CA GLU A 226 -38.38 -1.65 -20.98
C GLU A 226 -38.89 -0.39 -21.70
N ASN A 227 -39.47 0.57 -20.99
CA ASN A 227 -39.97 1.83 -21.56
C ASN A 227 -39.46 3.05 -20.79
N LEU A 228 -38.80 3.96 -21.48
CA LEU A 228 -38.27 5.21 -20.94
C LEU A 228 -38.86 6.38 -21.71
N VAL A 229 -39.50 7.32 -21.00
CA VAL A 229 -40.17 8.48 -21.60
C VAL A 229 -39.57 9.76 -21.05
N ASN A 230 -38.91 10.55 -21.91
CA ASN A 230 -38.48 11.89 -21.57
C ASN A 230 -39.61 12.90 -21.85
N GLY A 231 -40.54 13.01 -20.91
CA GLY A 231 -41.71 13.85 -20.99
C GLY A 231 -42.92 13.19 -20.34
N ASN A 232 -44.09 13.64 -20.74
CA ASN A 232 -45.35 13.22 -20.12
C ASN A 232 -45.90 11.96 -20.78
N VAL A 233 -46.42 11.04 -19.97
CA VAL A 233 -47.31 9.98 -20.48
C VAL A 233 -48.77 10.46 -20.49
N SER A 234 -49.12 11.44 -19.65
CA SER A 234 -50.37 12.22 -19.73
C SER A 234 -50.30 13.45 -18.83
N GLY A 235 -51.14 14.48 -19.06
CA GLY A 235 -51.17 15.68 -18.22
C GLY A 235 -50.28 16.82 -18.71
N THR A 236 -49.88 17.73 -17.81
CA THR A 236 -49.13 18.96 -18.13
C THR A 236 -47.87 19.09 -17.27
N THR A 237 -46.76 19.52 -17.86
CA THR A 237 -45.52 19.85 -17.14
C THR A 237 -45.15 21.29 -17.44
N ASN A 238 -44.89 22.11 -16.42
CA ASN A 238 -44.46 23.51 -16.53
C ASN A 238 -43.01 23.67 -16.12
N GLY A 239 -42.10 23.38 -17.05
CA GLY A 239 -40.65 23.42 -16.88
C GLY A 239 -39.95 22.45 -17.82
N ASN A 240 -38.62 22.37 -17.74
CA ASN A 240 -37.83 21.54 -18.64
C ASN A 240 -37.85 20.07 -18.19
N VAL A 241 -37.71 19.14 -19.11
CA VAL A 241 -37.49 17.73 -18.80
C VAL A 241 -36.20 17.27 -19.47
N GLU A 242 -35.29 16.74 -18.66
CA GLU A 242 -33.95 16.36 -19.07
C GLU A 242 -33.72 14.88 -18.78
N LEU A 243 -33.17 14.17 -19.76
CA LEU A 243 -32.80 12.77 -19.65
C LEU A 243 -31.37 12.59 -20.13
N THR A 244 -30.54 11.93 -19.33
CA THR A 244 -29.21 11.46 -19.70
C THR A 244 -29.13 9.95 -19.57
N VAL A 245 -28.69 9.25 -20.61
CA VAL A 245 -28.40 7.81 -20.60
C VAL A 245 -26.91 7.62 -20.83
N GLU A 246 -26.12 7.38 -19.79
CA GLU A 246 -24.67 7.14 -19.87
C GLU A 246 -24.36 5.67 -20.12
N ASN A 247 -25.15 4.74 -19.59
CA ASN A 247 -24.98 3.30 -19.72
C ASN A 247 -26.31 2.57 -19.46
N GLY A 248 -26.39 1.26 -19.78
CA GLY A 248 -27.61 0.45 -19.59
C GLY A 248 -28.30 0.03 -20.89
N ALA A 249 -29.35 -0.79 -20.78
CA ALA A 249 -30.11 -1.34 -21.91
C ALA A 249 -31.58 -0.87 -21.86
N VAL A 250 -31.98 -0.02 -22.80
CA VAL A 250 -33.34 0.50 -22.90
C VAL A 250 -34.03 -0.11 -24.11
N VAL A 251 -35.16 -0.79 -23.93
CA VAL A 251 -35.88 -1.41 -25.06
C VAL A 251 -36.57 -0.34 -25.90
N ASN A 252 -37.34 0.56 -25.29
CA ASN A 252 -38.04 1.65 -25.96
C ASN A 252 -37.76 2.99 -25.26
N LEU A 253 -37.22 3.96 -25.99
CA LEU A 253 -36.98 5.32 -25.52
C LEU A 253 -37.80 6.32 -26.35
N VAL A 254 -38.60 7.15 -25.69
CA VAL A 254 -39.31 8.27 -26.30
C VAL A 254 -38.64 9.58 -25.87
N ALA A 255 -38.00 10.28 -26.80
CA ALA A 255 -37.45 11.62 -26.60
C ALA A 255 -38.55 12.67 -26.83
N GLY A 256 -39.53 12.72 -25.92
CA GLY A 256 -40.70 13.56 -25.98
C GLY A 256 -41.88 13.01 -25.18
N PRO A 257 -42.95 13.80 -24.96
CA PRO A 257 -44.15 13.31 -24.31
C PRO A 257 -44.92 12.34 -25.22
N VAL A 258 -45.39 11.24 -24.63
CA VAL A 258 -46.33 10.28 -25.24
C VAL A 258 -47.75 10.86 -25.27
N ALA A 259 -48.17 11.60 -24.24
CA ALA A 259 -49.43 12.36 -24.27
C ALA A 259 -49.35 13.61 -23.39
N GLY A 260 -50.23 14.58 -23.62
CA GLY A 260 -50.29 15.81 -22.83
C GLY A 260 -49.34 16.91 -23.31
N THR A 261 -49.04 17.88 -22.43
CA THR A 261 -48.29 19.11 -22.79
C THR A 261 -47.08 19.36 -21.89
N VAL A 262 -45.91 19.61 -22.47
CA VAL A 262 -44.72 20.12 -21.77
C VAL A 262 -44.54 21.59 -22.12
N ASN A 263 -44.70 22.49 -21.15
CA ASN A 263 -44.44 23.94 -21.23
C ASN A 263 -42.98 24.24 -20.83
N GLY A 264 -42.05 23.77 -21.66
CA GLY A 264 -40.61 23.90 -21.46
C GLY A 264 -39.85 23.12 -22.52
N ASN A 265 -38.53 23.06 -22.38
CA ASN A 265 -37.67 22.31 -23.28
C ASN A 265 -37.64 20.82 -22.89
N VAL A 266 -37.51 19.96 -23.90
CA VAL A 266 -37.24 18.52 -23.72
C VAL A 266 -35.81 18.25 -24.19
N ILE A 267 -34.92 17.86 -23.28
CA ILE A 267 -33.50 17.64 -23.57
C ILE A 267 -33.17 16.18 -23.29
N THR A 268 -32.78 15.44 -24.32
CA THR A 268 -32.36 14.03 -24.20
C THR A 268 -30.90 13.92 -24.62
N SER A 269 -30.05 13.36 -23.77
CA SER A 269 -28.65 13.07 -24.05
C SER A 269 -28.40 11.58 -23.90
N ILE A 270 -27.97 10.91 -24.97
CA ILE A 270 -27.53 9.51 -24.92
C ILE A 270 -26.01 9.56 -25.00
N LYS A 271 -25.32 9.15 -23.94
CA LYS A 271 -23.88 9.17 -23.72
C LYS A 271 -23.29 7.74 -23.62
N GLY A 272 -23.91 6.75 -24.28
CA GLY A 272 -23.60 5.32 -24.15
C GLY A 272 -24.85 4.43 -24.08
N GLY A 273 -24.68 3.14 -23.76
CA GLY A 273 -25.77 2.16 -23.61
C GLY A 273 -26.35 1.57 -24.89
N ASN A 274 -27.32 0.66 -24.74
CA ASN A 274 -27.99 -0.06 -25.84
C ASN A 274 -29.47 0.30 -25.89
N ILE A 275 -29.90 0.98 -26.95
CA ILE A 275 -31.30 1.36 -27.18
C ILE A 275 -31.91 0.46 -28.26
N GLY A 276 -33.05 -0.15 -28.00
CA GLY A 276 -33.81 -0.88 -29.01
C GLY A 276 -34.45 0.08 -30.01
N THR A 277 -35.49 0.78 -29.57
CA THR A 277 -36.23 1.75 -30.39
C THR A 277 -36.13 3.15 -29.80
N LEU A 278 -35.71 4.13 -30.59
CA LEU A 278 -35.72 5.54 -30.24
C LEU A 278 -36.82 6.28 -31.03
N VAL A 279 -37.78 6.87 -30.33
CA VAL A 279 -38.80 7.76 -30.90
C VAL A 279 -38.34 9.21 -30.73
N ILE A 280 -38.15 9.93 -31.84
CA ILE A 280 -37.75 11.34 -31.84
C ILE A 280 -39.00 12.21 -31.96
N GLY A 281 -39.32 12.94 -30.90
CA GLY A 281 -40.45 13.86 -30.88
C GLY A 281 -41.67 13.37 -30.08
N PRO A 282 -42.59 14.28 -29.75
CA PRO A 282 -43.85 13.95 -29.10
C PRO A 282 -44.68 12.99 -29.96
N GLU A 283 -45.41 12.07 -29.33
CA GLU A 283 -46.37 11.22 -30.03
C GLU A 283 -47.62 12.00 -30.48
N THR A 284 -48.44 11.38 -31.32
CA THR A 284 -49.62 12.01 -31.92
C THR A 284 -50.59 12.49 -30.84
N GLY A 285 -50.87 13.79 -30.81
CA GLY A 285 -51.75 14.42 -29.81
C GLY A 285 -51.03 15.01 -28.59
N ALA A 286 -49.71 14.80 -28.46
CA ALA A 286 -48.89 15.44 -27.44
C ALA A 286 -48.24 16.74 -27.96
N THR A 287 -47.90 17.66 -27.04
CA THR A 287 -47.35 18.98 -27.36
C THR A 287 -46.13 19.33 -26.52
N VAL A 288 -45.11 19.92 -27.14
CA VAL A 288 -43.98 20.60 -26.50
C VAL A 288 -44.05 22.09 -26.82
N ASN A 289 -44.36 22.91 -25.81
CA ASN A 289 -44.36 24.36 -25.86
C ASN A 289 -42.96 24.94 -25.56
N GLY A 290 -41.97 24.43 -26.29
CA GLY A 290 -40.55 24.74 -26.18
C GLY A 290 -39.76 24.04 -27.28
N SER A 291 -38.45 23.97 -27.12
CA SER A 291 -37.56 23.25 -28.04
C SER A 291 -37.34 21.80 -27.60
N LEU A 292 -37.08 20.94 -28.56
CA LEU A 292 -36.70 19.54 -28.36
C LEU A 292 -35.26 19.38 -28.82
N VAL A 293 -34.39 18.97 -27.90
CA VAL A 293 -32.96 18.78 -28.13
C VAL A 293 -32.60 17.33 -27.86
N LEU A 294 -32.05 16.65 -28.85
CA LEU A 294 -31.56 15.29 -28.72
C LEU A 294 -30.07 15.25 -29.08
N THR A 295 -29.23 14.82 -28.15
CA THR A 295 -27.79 14.63 -28.34
C THR A 295 -27.48 13.13 -28.28
N LEU A 296 -26.83 12.61 -29.32
CA LEU A 296 -26.38 11.23 -29.43
C LEU A 296 -24.84 11.22 -29.39
N LYS A 297 -24.31 10.69 -28.28
CA LYS A 297 -22.92 10.61 -27.87
C LYS A 297 -22.59 9.15 -27.54
N ASP A 298 -22.23 8.36 -28.55
CA ASP A 298 -21.88 6.93 -28.39
C ASP A 298 -23.04 6.00 -27.94
N GLY A 299 -22.78 4.69 -27.90
CA GLY A 299 -23.78 3.63 -27.66
C GLY A 299 -24.32 2.97 -28.94
N SER A 300 -25.36 2.16 -28.82
CA SER A 300 -26.03 1.52 -29.95
C SER A 300 -27.54 1.82 -29.97
N ILE A 301 -28.10 2.01 -31.16
CA ILE A 301 -29.54 2.19 -31.37
C ILE A 301 -29.98 1.22 -32.48
N SER A 302 -30.95 0.35 -32.20
CA SER A 302 -31.39 -0.65 -33.19
C SER A 302 -32.35 -0.07 -34.22
N SER A 303 -33.22 0.87 -33.83
CA SER A 303 -34.13 1.54 -34.76
C SER A 303 -34.55 2.94 -34.29
N VAL A 304 -34.85 3.81 -35.25
CA VAL A 304 -35.32 5.18 -35.02
C VAL A 304 -36.68 5.39 -35.69
N THR A 305 -37.63 5.98 -34.95
CA THR A 305 -38.94 6.39 -35.47
C THR A 305 -39.23 7.85 -35.11
N LEU A 306 -40.18 8.49 -35.79
CA LEU A 306 -40.53 9.89 -35.59
C LEU A 306 -41.92 10.02 -34.94
N GLY A 307 -42.00 10.85 -33.90
CA GLY A 307 -43.27 11.23 -33.29
C GLY A 307 -44.10 12.19 -34.16
N GLY A 308 -45.42 12.06 -34.09
CA GLY A 308 -46.39 12.85 -34.87
C GLY A 308 -46.96 14.08 -34.16
N GLY A 309 -46.51 14.39 -32.95
CA GLY A 309 -47.02 15.48 -32.12
C GLY A 309 -46.46 16.87 -32.48
N THR A 310 -46.86 17.87 -31.70
CA THR A 310 -46.54 19.28 -31.95
C THR A 310 -45.34 19.75 -31.13
N VAL A 311 -44.41 20.47 -31.76
CA VAL A 311 -43.32 21.21 -31.10
C VAL A 311 -43.41 22.65 -31.57
N THR A 312 -43.53 23.62 -30.65
CA THR A 312 -43.67 25.04 -31.01
C THR A 312 -42.32 25.76 -31.16
N GLY A 313 -41.27 25.30 -30.48
CA GLY A 313 -39.89 25.75 -30.65
C GLY A 313 -39.19 25.02 -31.80
N LYS A 314 -37.90 24.71 -31.62
CA LYS A 314 -37.10 23.96 -32.61
C LYS A 314 -36.87 22.52 -32.20
N LYS A 315 -36.96 21.60 -33.15
CA LYS A 315 -36.42 20.25 -33.03
C LYS A 315 -34.97 20.28 -33.49
N ILE A 316 -34.06 19.83 -32.63
CA ILE A 316 -32.62 19.81 -32.87
C ILE A 316 -32.13 18.41 -32.50
N VAL A 317 -31.52 17.72 -33.46
CA VAL A 317 -30.91 16.42 -33.23
C VAL A 317 -29.45 16.51 -33.60
N MET A 318 -28.58 16.12 -32.68
CA MET A 318 -27.13 16.19 -32.80
C MET A 318 -26.54 14.81 -32.58
N ALA A 319 -25.66 14.35 -33.47
CA ALA A 319 -24.98 13.07 -33.35
C ALA A 319 -23.48 13.26 -33.57
N ASN A 320 -22.66 12.78 -32.63
CA ASN A 320 -21.21 12.87 -32.74
C ASN A 320 -20.54 11.58 -33.24
N ASN A 321 -21.32 10.52 -33.41
CA ASN A 321 -20.91 9.20 -33.87
C ASN A 321 -21.50 8.92 -35.25
N ASP A 322 -20.67 8.41 -36.17
CA ASP A 322 -21.05 8.17 -37.57
C ASP A 322 -22.18 7.14 -37.74
N GLU A 323 -22.19 6.08 -36.94
CA GLU A 323 -23.20 5.02 -36.99
C GLU A 323 -24.55 5.54 -36.51
N LEU A 324 -24.56 6.27 -35.39
CA LEU A 324 -25.77 6.90 -34.86
C LEU A 324 -26.31 7.98 -35.80
N ALA A 325 -25.42 8.80 -36.38
CA ALA A 325 -25.80 9.82 -37.35
C ALA A 325 -26.43 9.21 -38.62
N ALA A 326 -25.99 8.02 -39.03
CA ALA A 326 -26.55 7.32 -40.20
C ALA A 326 -27.99 6.84 -39.99
N LEU A 327 -28.40 6.60 -38.74
CA LEU A 327 -29.77 6.21 -38.38
C LEU A 327 -30.77 7.37 -38.46
N LEU A 328 -30.31 8.62 -38.51
CA LEU A 328 -31.17 9.80 -38.44
C LEU A 328 -31.84 10.15 -39.78
N PRO A 329 -33.19 10.14 -39.84
CA PRO A 329 -33.93 10.61 -41.00
C PRO A 329 -33.65 12.09 -41.30
N ALA A 330 -33.67 12.48 -42.58
CA ALA A 330 -33.43 13.87 -42.98
C ALA A 330 -34.48 14.86 -42.46
N ASN A 331 -35.67 14.37 -42.15
CA ASN A 331 -36.81 15.11 -41.62
C ASN A 331 -37.03 14.88 -40.12
N ALA A 332 -36.04 14.30 -39.41
CA ALA A 332 -36.18 14.02 -37.98
C ALA A 332 -36.36 15.28 -37.13
N ALA A 333 -35.78 16.40 -37.59
CA ALA A 333 -35.72 17.65 -36.85
C ALA A 333 -35.54 18.86 -37.79
N ASP A 334 -35.73 20.08 -37.27
CA ASP A 334 -35.43 21.32 -38.00
C ASP A 334 -33.92 21.43 -38.28
N TYR A 335 -33.09 20.97 -37.33
CA TYR A 335 -31.64 20.88 -37.44
C TYR A 335 -31.20 19.44 -37.15
N VAL A 336 -30.56 18.82 -38.13
CA VAL A 336 -29.91 17.51 -37.98
C VAL A 336 -28.40 17.73 -38.12
N ILE A 337 -27.69 17.69 -37.01
CA ILE A 337 -26.27 18.05 -36.94
C ILE A 337 -25.45 16.80 -36.69
N LYS A 338 -24.60 16.45 -37.65
CA LYS A 338 -23.55 15.46 -37.45
C LYS A 338 -22.28 16.22 -37.05
N ILE A 339 -21.61 15.85 -35.96
CA ILE A 339 -20.40 16.52 -35.50
C ILE A 339 -19.25 15.56 -35.22
N ALA A 340 -18.16 15.67 -35.96
CA ALA A 340 -16.95 14.88 -35.73
C ALA A 340 -15.87 15.74 -35.05
N GLY A 341 -15.18 15.18 -34.05
CA GLY A 341 -14.05 15.83 -33.38
C GLY A 341 -14.39 16.91 -32.35
N GLY A 342 -15.67 17.06 -32.00
CA GLY A 342 -16.15 18.07 -31.05
C GLY A 342 -17.60 17.86 -30.62
N TYR A 343 -18.19 18.90 -30.04
CA TYR A 343 -19.60 18.92 -29.68
C TYR A 343 -20.24 20.26 -30.03
N CYS A 344 -21.56 20.25 -30.11
CA CYS A 344 -22.37 21.35 -30.57
C CYS A 344 -23.45 21.61 -29.53
N GLU A 345 -23.62 22.85 -29.11
CA GLU A 345 -24.63 23.27 -28.16
C GLU A 345 -25.48 24.40 -28.75
N PRO A 346 -26.79 24.20 -28.92
CA PRO A 346 -27.67 25.27 -29.40
C PRO A 346 -27.77 26.38 -28.36
N GLN A 347 -27.59 27.62 -28.82
CA GLN A 347 -27.73 28.82 -28.02
C GLN A 347 -29.16 29.34 -28.20
N PHE A 348 -29.90 29.46 -27.11
CA PHE A 348 -31.31 29.88 -27.14
C PHE A 348 -31.51 31.31 -26.65
N ASP A 349 -32.43 32.01 -27.31
CA ASP A 349 -33.05 33.25 -26.81
C ASP A 349 -34.56 33.00 -26.71
N GLY A 350 -35.02 32.65 -25.50
CA GLY A 350 -36.35 32.10 -25.28
C GLY A 350 -36.55 30.79 -26.05
N ALA A 351 -37.57 30.73 -26.92
CA ALA A 351 -37.85 29.57 -27.77
C ALA A 351 -37.07 29.57 -29.11
N ASN A 352 -36.30 30.62 -29.40
CA ASN A 352 -35.57 30.76 -30.66
C ASN A 352 -34.12 30.29 -30.53
N VAL A 353 -33.59 29.70 -31.61
CA VAL A 353 -32.16 29.38 -31.72
C VAL A 353 -31.43 30.61 -32.25
N ASN A 354 -30.52 31.16 -31.46
CA ASN A 354 -29.67 32.32 -31.78
C ASN A 354 -28.30 31.92 -32.34
N GLY A 355 -27.98 30.63 -32.36
CA GLY A 355 -26.74 30.09 -32.93
C GLY A 355 -26.39 28.75 -32.33
N PHE A 356 -25.23 28.22 -32.72
CA PHE A 356 -24.70 26.96 -32.22
C PHE A 356 -23.28 27.18 -31.75
N LEU A 357 -23.04 27.02 -30.45
CA LEU A 357 -21.69 26.99 -29.89
C LEU A 357 -21.06 25.67 -30.30
N ILE A 358 -20.03 25.73 -31.12
CA ILE A 358 -19.28 24.56 -31.55
C ILE A 358 -17.95 24.58 -30.82
N CYS A 359 -17.71 23.55 -30.03
CA CYS A 359 -16.46 23.34 -29.33
C CYS A 359 -15.73 22.12 -29.90
N ASP A 360 -14.42 22.09 -29.74
CA ASP A 360 -13.67 20.85 -29.90
C ASP A 360 -14.02 19.84 -28.80
N LYS A 361 -13.44 18.64 -28.89
CA LYS A 361 -13.71 17.55 -27.94
C LYS A 361 -13.30 17.86 -26.49
N TYR A 362 -12.55 18.93 -26.24
CA TYR A 362 -12.08 19.34 -24.92
C TYR A 362 -12.84 20.57 -24.38
N GLY A 363 -13.82 21.06 -25.13
CA GLY A 363 -14.66 22.20 -24.73
C GLY A 363 -14.12 23.56 -25.11
N VAL A 364 -13.07 23.64 -25.93
CA VAL A 364 -12.59 24.92 -26.45
C VAL A 364 -13.46 25.35 -27.64
N PRO A 365 -14.03 26.57 -27.64
CA PRO A 365 -14.79 27.09 -28.77
C PRO A 365 -13.96 27.08 -30.05
N ALA A 366 -14.48 26.41 -31.08
CA ALA A 366 -13.77 26.19 -32.33
C ALA A 366 -13.94 27.41 -33.26
N GLU A 367 -12.90 28.24 -33.35
CA GLU A 367 -12.91 29.44 -34.21
C GLU A 367 -13.00 29.12 -35.70
N THR A 368 -12.58 27.91 -36.12
CA THR A 368 -12.72 27.42 -37.48
C THR A 368 -13.17 25.96 -37.49
N VAL A 369 -14.20 25.66 -38.28
CA VAL A 369 -14.76 24.31 -38.47
C VAL A 369 -15.05 24.07 -39.94
N THR A 370 -15.20 22.81 -40.35
CA THR A 370 -15.69 22.48 -41.69
C THR A 370 -17.17 22.14 -41.61
N ILE A 371 -18.03 22.90 -42.30
CA ILE A 371 -19.47 22.65 -42.38
C ILE A 371 -19.81 22.24 -43.81
N ASN A 372 -20.35 21.04 -44.00
CA ASN A 372 -20.71 20.47 -45.30
C ASN A 372 -19.55 20.57 -46.32
N GLY A 373 -18.33 20.30 -45.87
CA GLY A 373 -17.11 20.33 -46.70
C GLY A 373 -16.48 21.71 -46.93
N ALA A 374 -17.06 22.79 -46.40
CA ALA A 374 -16.51 24.14 -46.50
C ALA A 374 -16.00 24.65 -45.14
N ALA A 375 -14.79 25.21 -45.10
CA ALA A 375 -14.28 25.88 -43.92
C ALA A 375 -15.13 27.13 -43.61
N LYS A 376 -15.50 27.28 -42.33
CA LYS A 376 -16.27 28.39 -41.77
C LYS A 376 -15.57 28.87 -40.52
N SER A 377 -15.69 30.15 -40.24
CA SER A 377 -15.16 30.75 -39.02
C SER A 377 -16.25 31.53 -38.31
N ALA A 378 -16.18 31.56 -36.99
CA ALA A 378 -17.10 32.29 -36.13
C ALA A 378 -16.34 32.92 -34.96
N ALA A 379 -16.85 34.04 -34.46
CA ALA A 379 -16.37 34.63 -33.21
C ALA A 379 -16.85 33.77 -32.03
N ASN A 380 -15.93 33.46 -31.10
CA ASN A 380 -16.21 32.68 -29.89
C ASN A 380 -16.89 31.32 -30.14
N GLY A 381 -16.68 30.73 -31.33
CA GLY A 381 -17.27 29.44 -31.70
C GLY A 381 -18.78 29.44 -31.94
N ILE A 382 -19.45 30.59 -32.06
CA ILE A 382 -20.91 30.68 -32.28
C ILE A 382 -21.25 30.73 -33.78
N TYR A 383 -21.73 29.61 -34.34
CA TYR A 383 -22.07 29.48 -35.75
C TYR A 383 -23.56 29.64 -36.02
N GLN A 384 -23.89 30.30 -37.13
CA GLN A 384 -25.24 30.37 -37.67
C GLN A 384 -25.44 29.23 -38.68
N LEU A 385 -26.22 28.22 -38.31
CA LEU A 385 -26.51 27.07 -39.18
C LEU A 385 -27.84 27.24 -39.91
N SER A 386 -27.92 26.74 -41.14
CA SER A 386 -29.18 26.62 -41.86
C SER A 386 -29.97 25.40 -41.39
N ALA A 387 -31.31 25.49 -41.41
CA ALA A 387 -32.18 24.34 -41.19
C ALA A 387 -31.87 23.20 -42.18
N GLY A 388 -32.03 21.96 -41.73
CA GLY A 388 -31.67 20.74 -42.46
C GLY A 388 -30.41 20.06 -41.92
N LYS A 389 -29.78 19.24 -42.76
CA LYS A 389 -28.58 18.47 -42.42
C LYS A 389 -27.32 19.35 -42.44
N ASN A 390 -26.52 19.25 -41.38
CA ASN A 390 -25.24 19.93 -41.25
C ASN A 390 -24.18 18.92 -40.79
N ASP A 391 -23.22 18.62 -41.65
CA ASP A 391 -22.05 17.79 -41.33
C ASP A 391 -20.90 18.71 -40.90
N ILE A 392 -20.54 18.64 -39.61
CA ILE A 392 -19.56 19.50 -38.96
C ILE A 392 -18.33 18.68 -38.60
N VAL A 393 -17.15 19.14 -39.00
CA VAL A 393 -15.86 18.57 -38.58
C VAL A 393 -15.09 19.63 -37.83
N VAL A 394 -14.74 19.32 -36.59
CA VAL A 394 -13.96 20.17 -35.68
C VAL A 394 -12.56 19.59 -35.54
N THR A 395 -11.54 20.46 -35.60
CA THR A 395 -10.16 20.10 -35.29
C THR A 395 -9.74 20.87 -34.06
N SER A 396 -9.30 20.16 -33.02
CA SER A 396 -8.83 20.81 -31.79
C SER A 396 -7.51 21.54 -32.02
N ALA A 397 -7.37 22.71 -31.41
CA ALA A 397 -6.10 23.43 -31.31
C ALA A 397 -5.26 22.96 -30.11
N LEU A 398 -5.82 22.14 -29.22
CA LEU A 398 -5.11 21.62 -28.06
C LEU A 398 -4.25 20.41 -28.44
N ASN A 399 -3.04 20.38 -27.89
CA ASN A 399 -2.22 19.18 -27.82
C ASN A 399 -2.25 18.66 -26.37
N VAL A 400 -3.14 17.73 -26.07
CA VAL A 400 -3.28 17.14 -24.73
C VAL A 400 -2.38 15.93 -24.62
N ALA A 401 -1.26 16.09 -23.92
CA ALA A 401 -0.25 15.06 -23.71
C ALA A 401 0.60 15.39 -22.48
N VAL A 402 1.15 14.37 -21.81
CA VAL A 402 1.96 14.58 -20.60
C VAL A 402 3.26 15.33 -20.93
N ASN A 403 3.32 16.60 -20.53
CA ASN A 403 4.52 17.42 -20.55
C ASN A 403 5.36 17.13 -19.31
N LYS A 404 6.31 16.20 -19.47
CA LYS A 404 7.26 15.85 -18.41
C LYS A 404 8.04 17.05 -17.90
N ASN A 405 8.23 18.11 -18.67
CA ASN A 405 9.00 19.30 -18.31
C ASN A 405 8.15 20.46 -17.72
N ALA A 406 6.88 20.24 -17.39
CA ALA A 406 6.00 21.32 -16.93
C ALA A 406 6.39 21.90 -15.55
N ASN A 407 6.34 23.22 -15.42
CA ASN A 407 6.21 23.91 -14.13
C ASN A 407 4.75 23.83 -13.68
N TYR A 408 4.44 22.99 -12.70
CA TYR A 408 3.05 22.72 -12.36
C TYR A 408 2.59 23.36 -11.04
N VAL A 409 3.52 23.74 -10.16
CA VAL A 409 3.21 24.38 -8.88
C VAL A 409 4.15 25.54 -8.57
N ALA A 410 3.67 26.49 -7.78
CA ALA A 410 4.44 27.61 -7.24
C ALA A 410 4.19 27.74 -5.72
N GLY A 411 5.08 28.46 -5.03
CA GLY A 411 4.85 28.85 -3.64
C GLY A 411 3.87 30.02 -3.51
N TYR A 412 3.51 30.33 -2.27
CA TYR A 412 2.62 31.45 -1.94
C TYR A 412 3.36 32.79 -2.03
N GLU A 413 2.61 33.88 -2.17
CA GLU A 413 3.15 35.26 -2.26
C GLU A 413 4.00 35.65 -1.03
N ASP A 414 3.77 35.00 0.11
CA ASP A 414 4.54 35.18 1.35
C ASP A 414 5.90 34.46 1.37
N GLY A 415 6.27 33.78 0.28
CA GLY A 415 7.53 33.06 0.14
C GLY A 415 7.55 31.67 0.80
N THR A 416 6.39 31.14 1.22
CA THR A 416 6.26 29.78 1.78
C THR A 416 5.75 28.78 0.75
N PHE A 417 6.05 27.48 0.95
CA PHE A 417 5.45 26.40 0.15
C PHE A 417 4.29 25.71 0.87
N ARG A 418 4.30 25.70 2.20
CA ARG A 418 3.37 25.03 3.12
C ARG A 418 3.29 23.51 2.89
N PRO A 419 4.41 22.77 3.00
CA PRO A 419 4.48 21.36 2.60
C PRO A 419 3.51 20.43 3.35
N GLN A 420 3.14 20.78 4.58
CA GLN A 420 2.25 19.99 5.45
C GLN A 420 0.78 20.37 5.34
N ASN A 421 0.43 21.42 4.59
CA ASN A 421 -0.97 21.77 4.39
C ASN A 421 -1.63 20.78 3.43
N ASN A 422 -2.91 20.49 3.68
CA ASN A 422 -3.73 19.74 2.73
C ASN A 422 -4.00 20.60 1.48
N MET A 423 -4.18 19.94 0.34
CA MET A 423 -4.49 20.56 -0.94
C MET A 423 -5.99 20.47 -1.23
N THR A 424 -6.58 21.52 -1.81
CA THR A 424 -7.97 21.51 -2.27
C THR A 424 -8.14 20.82 -3.63
N LYS A 425 -9.34 20.36 -3.97
CA LYS A 425 -9.67 19.79 -5.30
C LYS A 425 -9.34 20.76 -6.43
N ALA A 426 -9.68 22.05 -6.27
CA ALA A 426 -9.36 23.10 -7.25
C ALA A 426 -7.84 23.25 -7.47
N GLU A 427 -7.04 23.25 -6.40
CA GLU A 427 -5.58 23.31 -6.49
C GLU A 427 -5.02 22.06 -7.20
N ALA A 428 -5.52 20.87 -6.83
CA ALA A 428 -5.12 19.59 -7.41
C ALA A 428 -5.37 19.51 -8.92
N ILE A 429 -6.60 19.83 -9.35
CA ILE A 429 -7.00 19.84 -10.76
C ILE A 429 -6.19 20.87 -11.55
N THR A 430 -5.92 22.04 -10.96
CA THR A 430 -5.14 23.08 -11.63
C THR A 430 -3.68 22.65 -11.85
N LEU A 431 -2.99 22.07 -10.86
CA LEU A 431 -1.61 21.63 -11.09
C LEU A 431 -1.55 20.50 -12.13
N LEU A 432 -2.50 19.57 -12.09
CA LEU A 432 -2.53 18.44 -13.01
C LEU A 432 -2.90 18.89 -14.43
N SER A 433 -3.73 19.92 -14.59
CA SER A 433 -3.98 20.52 -15.91
C SER A 433 -2.69 21.07 -16.54
N ARG A 434 -1.84 21.72 -15.75
CA ARG A 434 -0.58 22.30 -16.24
C ARG A 434 0.43 21.26 -16.76
N ILE A 435 0.31 19.99 -16.37
CA ILE A 435 1.18 18.94 -16.91
C ILE A 435 0.68 18.37 -18.24
N ILE A 436 -0.57 18.65 -18.66
CA ILE A 436 -1.13 18.06 -19.89
C ILE A 436 -1.60 19.07 -20.94
N VAL A 437 -1.76 20.35 -20.59
CA VAL A 437 -2.22 21.39 -21.53
C VAL A 437 -1.60 22.77 -21.24
N ASP A 438 -1.47 23.60 -22.27
CA ASP A 438 -1.15 25.03 -22.12
C ASP A 438 -2.37 25.79 -21.59
N GLU A 439 -2.24 26.38 -20.40
CA GLU A 439 -3.35 27.07 -19.73
C GLU A 439 -3.94 28.23 -20.54
N ASN A 440 -3.15 28.86 -21.42
CA ASN A 440 -3.63 29.97 -22.26
C ASN A 440 -4.67 29.54 -23.29
N LEU A 441 -4.74 28.24 -23.60
CA LEU A 441 -5.68 27.70 -24.56
C LEU A 441 -7.02 27.31 -23.93
N ILE A 442 -7.10 27.19 -22.59
CA ILE A 442 -8.32 26.84 -21.86
C ILE A 442 -8.89 28.01 -21.05
N LYS A 443 -8.04 28.92 -20.57
CA LYS A 443 -8.44 30.02 -19.67
C LYS A 443 -9.41 30.99 -20.36
N GLY A 444 -10.58 31.19 -19.76
CA GLY A 444 -11.64 32.05 -20.31
C GLY A 444 -12.30 31.51 -21.58
N LYS A 445 -12.04 30.24 -21.93
CA LYS A 445 -12.56 29.56 -23.12
C LYS A 445 -13.35 28.31 -22.77
N VAL A 446 -12.93 27.61 -21.72
CA VAL A 446 -13.61 26.43 -21.18
C VAL A 446 -14.30 26.83 -19.89
N SER A 447 -15.57 26.44 -19.75
CA SER A 447 -16.38 26.62 -18.54
C SER A 447 -16.78 25.27 -17.97
N SER A 448 -17.09 25.25 -16.68
CA SER A 448 -17.62 24.06 -16.01
C SER A 448 -19.16 24.09 -15.98
N THR A 449 -19.77 22.91 -15.87
CA THR A 449 -21.23 22.76 -15.67
C THR A 449 -21.61 22.42 -14.22
N TYR A 450 -20.63 22.20 -13.33
CA TYR A 450 -20.88 21.95 -11.91
C TYR A 450 -21.50 23.17 -11.23
N ALA A 451 -22.57 22.96 -10.47
CA ALA A 451 -23.37 24.04 -9.89
C ALA A 451 -22.64 24.85 -8.80
N ASP A 452 -21.57 24.30 -8.23
CA ASP A 452 -20.71 24.93 -7.22
C ASP A 452 -19.40 25.52 -7.76
N VAL A 453 -19.23 25.54 -9.08
CA VAL A 453 -18.14 26.25 -9.74
C VAL A 453 -18.67 27.61 -10.18
N ALA A 454 -18.27 28.67 -9.48
CA ALA A 454 -18.68 30.03 -9.82
C ALA A 454 -18.03 30.51 -11.13
N ASP A 455 -18.83 31.16 -11.98
CA ASP A 455 -18.35 31.84 -13.19
C ASP A 455 -17.18 32.78 -12.89
N GLY A 456 -16.09 32.62 -13.64
CA GLY A 456 -14.89 33.45 -13.48
C GLY A 456 -14.02 33.10 -12.26
N ALA A 457 -14.34 32.04 -11.51
CA ALA A 457 -13.43 31.51 -10.50
C ALA A 457 -12.09 31.13 -11.13
N TRP A 458 -10.98 31.36 -10.41
CA TRP A 458 -9.64 31.14 -10.97
C TRP A 458 -9.40 29.69 -11.41
N TYR A 459 -10.10 28.73 -10.80
CA TYR A 459 -10.04 27.30 -11.10
C TYR A 459 -11.07 26.83 -12.15
N GLU A 460 -12.07 27.65 -12.50
CA GLU A 460 -13.17 27.28 -13.41
C GLU A 460 -12.69 26.64 -14.72
N PRO A 461 -11.75 27.23 -15.49
CA PRO A 461 -11.36 26.64 -16.78
C PRO A 461 -10.64 25.30 -16.63
N TYR A 462 -9.96 25.06 -15.51
CA TYR A 462 -9.25 23.81 -15.25
C TYR A 462 -10.23 22.70 -14.84
N VAL A 463 -11.20 23.03 -13.97
CA VAL A 463 -12.29 22.12 -13.62
C VAL A 463 -13.12 21.78 -14.85
N GLY A 464 -13.51 22.78 -15.64
CA GLY A 464 -14.25 22.57 -16.89
C GLY A 464 -13.47 21.71 -17.89
N PHE A 465 -12.15 21.90 -18.01
CA PHE A 465 -11.33 21.07 -18.89
C PHE A 465 -11.26 19.60 -18.45
N PHE A 466 -11.05 19.34 -17.15
CA PHE A 466 -11.05 17.96 -16.62
C PHE A 466 -12.45 17.32 -16.69
N GLU A 467 -13.50 18.11 -16.48
CA GLU A 467 -14.90 17.68 -16.68
C GLU A 467 -15.12 17.21 -18.13
N LYS A 468 -14.64 17.96 -19.14
CA LYS A 468 -14.79 17.56 -20.55
C LYS A 468 -13.96 16.33 -20.93
N LEU A 469 -12.88 16.06 -20.20
CA LEU A 469 -12.09 14.84 -20.32
C LEU A 469 -12.73 13.62 -19.63
N GLY A 470 -13.75 13.82 -18.79
CA GLY A 470 -14.36 12.76 -17.97
C GLY A 470 -13.54 12.38 -16.74
N PHE A 471 -12.53 13.18 -16.38
CA PHE A 471 -11.60 12.84 -15.29
C PHE A 471 -12.20 13.04 -13.90
N LEU A 472 -13.35 13.70 -13.81
CA LEU A 472 -13.97 14.11 -12.54
C LEU A 472 -15.10 13.18 -12.07
N ASP A 473 -15.49 12.21 -12.90
CA ASP A 473 -16.69 11.38 -12.68
C ASP A 473 -16.66 10.65 -11.33
N LEU A 474 -15.50 10.12 -10.93
CA LEU A 474 -15.34 9.38 -9.67
C LEU A 474 -15.04 10.26 -8.44
N ILE A 475 -14.87 11.57 -8.62
CA ILE A 475 -14.51 12.48 -7.52
C ILE A 475 -15.52 13.62 -7.31
N CYS A 476 -16.59 13.65 -8.12
CA CYS A 476 -17.76 14.51 -7.91
C CYS A 476 -18.73 13.90 -6.90
N ASP A 477 -19.80 14.62 -6.56
CA ASP A 477 -20.83 14.09 -5.69
C ASP A 477 -21.64 12.98 -6.37
N ALA A 478 -22.43 12.22 -5.59
CA ALA A 478 -23.20 11.10 -6.13
C ALA A 478 -24.22 11.50 -7.22
N SER A 479 -24.69 12.75 -7.21
CA SER A 479 -25.59 13.25 -8.26
C SER A 479 -24.85 13.61 -9.56
N GLY A 480 -23.53 13.81 -9.50
CA GLY A 480 -22.72 14.31 -10.61
C GLY A 480 -22.91 15.80 -10.90
N THR A 481 -23.46 16.57 -9.96
CA THR A 481 -23.78 18.00 -10.17
C THR A 481 -22.91 18.96 -9.36
N MET A 482 -22.13 18.45 -8.40
CA MET A 482 -21.25 19.23 -7.53
C MET A 482 -19.84 18.63 -7.49
N ILE A 483 -18.79 19.46 -7.55
CA ILE A 483 -17.38 19.00 -7.49
C ILE A 483 -16.70 19.31 -6.16
N ASN A 484 -17.28 20.20 -5.35
CA ASN A 484 -16.77 20.73 -4.08
C ASN A 484 -15.34 21.27 -4.21
N PRO A 485 -15.10 22.30 -5.05
CA PRO A 485 -13.75 22.70 -5.47
C PRO A 485 -12.86 23.17 -4.31
N THR A 486 -13.45 23.67 -3.22
CA THR A 486 -12.72 24.17 -2.04
C THR A 486 -12.49 23.11 -0.97
N ALA A 487 -13.07 21.91 -1.10
CA ALA A 487 -12.80 20.82 -0.17
C ALA A 487 -11.38 20.28 -0.36
N ASN A 488 -10.77 19.78 0.71
CA ASN A 488 -9.50 19.07 0.62
C ASN A 488 -9.67 17.82 -0.24
N ILE A 489 -8.74 17.57 -1.15
CA ILE A 489 -8.72 16.34 -1.93
C ILE A 489 -8.12 15.21 -1.09
N THR A 490 -8.75 14.04 -1.18
CA THR A 490 -8.25 12.81 -0.57
C THR A 490 -7.14 12.18 -1.41
N ARG A 491 -6.37 11.29 -0.82
CA ARG A 491 -5.31 10.54 -1.52
C ARG A 491 -5.87 9.65 -2.62
N GLY A 492 -7.02 9.02 -2.39
CA GLY A 492 -7.71 8.19 -3.37
C GLY A 492 -8.16 8.99 -4.59
N GLU A 493 -8.83 10.11 -4.37
CA GLU A 493 -9.26 11.04 -5.44
C GLU A 493 -8.05 11.58 -6.23
N PHE A 494 -6.97 11.96 -5.54
CA PHE A 494 -5.78 12.50 -6.22
C PHE A 494 -5.11 11.46 -7.13
N VAL A 495 -4.98 10.22 -6.65
CA VAL A 495 -4.41 9.13 -7.45
C VAL A 495 -5.35 8.72 -8.59
N GLN A 496 -6.66 8.84 -8.43
CA GLN A 496 -7.61 8.67 -9.53
C GLN A 496 -7.32 9.64 -10.67
N LEU A 497 -7.09 10.93 -10.38
CA LEU A 497 -6.75 11.91 -11.41
C LEU A 497 -5.43 11.58 -12.12
N ILE A 498 -4.41 11.11 -11.39
CA ILE A 498 -3.15 10.66 -12.01
C ILE A 498 -3.40 9.45 -12.93
N TYR A 499 -4.22 8.50 -12.50
CA TYR A 499 -4.55 7.32 -13.28
C TYR A 499 -5.24 7.68 -14.61
N GLU A 500 -6.18 8.62 -14.60
CA GLU A 500 -6.82 9.11 -15.83
C GLU A 500 -5.81 9.77 -16.77
N ILE A 501 -4.90 10.59 -16.24
CA ILE A 501 -3.82 11.21 -17.03
C ILE A 501 -2.89 10.16 -17.62
N ALA A 502 -2.54 9.12 -16.86
CA ALA A 502 -1.69 8.02 -17.33
C ALA A 502 -2.32 7.27 -18.52
N ASN A 503 -3.65 7.24 -18.60
CA ASN A 503 -4.38 6.58 -19.69
C ASN A 503 -4.43 7.42 -20.98
N LEU A 504 -4.03 8.71 -20.97
CA LEU A 504 -3.96 9.54 -22.18
C LEU A 504 -2.93 9.05 -23.21
N ASP A 505 -1.83 8.46 -22.75
CA ASP A 505 -0.71 8.01 -23.59
C ASP A 505 -0.81 6.53 -24.02
N ALA A 506 -1.83 5.80 -23.55
CA ALA A 506 -1.99 4.38 -23.82
C ALA A 506 -2.96 4.14 -24.99
N ASP A 507 -2.54 3.39 -26.01
CA ASP A 507 -3.40 2.89 -27.11
C ASP A 507 -4.41 1.82 -26.62
N GLY A 508 -5.15 2.10 -25.54
CA GLY A 508 -6.08 1.15 -24.89
C GLY A 508 -5.40 -0.11 -24.32
N SER A 509 -4.09 -0.08 -24.10
CA SER A 509 -3.25 -1.24 -23.75
C SER A 509 -2.65 -1.21 -22.34
N ASN A 510 -3.25 -0.44 -21.41
CA ASN A 510 -3.03 -0.69 -19.99
C ASN A 510 -3.76 -1.99 -19.62
N GLY A 511 -3.08 -3.12 -19.88
CA GLY A 511 -3.53 -4.45 -19.52
C GLY A 511 -3.87 -4.50 -18.05
N ALA A 512 -4.97 -5.19 -17.72
CA ALA A 512 -5.55 -5.33 -16.39
C ALA A 512 -4.49 -5.21 -15.28
N THR A 513 -4.49 -4.06 -14.60
CA THR A 513 -3.62 -3.80 -13.47
C THR A 513 -3.87 -4.91 -12.45
N LYS A 514 -2.86 -5.74 -12.21
CA LYS A 514 -2.98 -6.83 -11.24
C LYS A 514 -3.28 -6.20 -9.88
N LEU A 515 -4.44 -6.50 -9.31
CA LEU A 515 -4.85 -6.01 -8.00
C LEU A 515 -3.73 -6.27 -6.99
N VAL A 516 -3.16 -5.19 -6.47
CA VAL A 516 -2.13 -5.23 -5.43
C VAL A 516 -2.85 -5.43 -4.11
N ALA A 517 -2.47 -6.45 -3.34
CA ALA A 517 -3.02 -6.64 -2.01
C ALA A 517 -2.50 -5.54 -1.07
N ILE A 518 -3.29 -4.50 -0.87
CA ILE A 518 -3.01 -3.40 0.04
C ILE A 518 -3.94 -3.57 1.25
N PRO A 519 -3.41 -3.68 2.49
CA PRO A 519 -4.18 -4.09 3.67
C PRO A 519 -5.50 -3.33 3.92
N ASP A 520 -5.55 -2.04 3.58
CA ASP A 520 -6.70 -1.16 3.79
C ASP A 520 -7.46 -0.81 2.49
N VAL A 521 -7.12 -1.43 1.36
CA VAL A 521 -7.80 -1.18 0.07
C VAL A 521 -8.42 -2.48 -0.42
N THR A 522 -9.75 -2.54 -0.35
CA THR A 522 -10.52 -3.67 -0.85
C THR A 522 -11.03 -3.40 -2.27
N ALA A 523 -11.52 -4.43 -2.96
CA ALA A 523 -12.18 -4.27 -4.26
C ALA A 523 -13.44 -3.38 -4.21
N ARG A 524 -13.96 -3.05 -3.01
CA ARG A 524 -15.07 -2.10 -2.82
C ARG A 524 -14.62 -0.64 -2.75
N ASN A 525 -13.32 -0.38 -2.64
CA ASN A 525 -12.81 0.98 -2.70
C ASN A 525 -12.98 1.51 -4.13
N PRO A 526 -13.66 2.66 -4.35
CA PRO A 526 -13.92 3.17 -5.70
C PRO A 526 -12.64 3.47 -6.49
N TYR A 527 -11.54 3.74 -5.78
CA TYR A 527 -10.24 4.04 -6.38
C TYR A 527 -9.32 2.82 -6.46
N CYS A 528 -9.81 1.59 -6.20
CA CYS A 528 -8.98 0.39 -6.10
C CYS A 528 -8.07 0.18 -7.33
N GLY A 529 -8.60 0.43 -8.55
CA GLY A 529 -7.83 0.35 -9.80
C GLY A 529 -6.72 1.39 -9.88
N ALA A 530 -7.04 2.66 -9.61
CA ALA A 530 -6.09 3.76 -9.62
C ALA A 530 -5.01 3.62 -8.53
N ILE A 531 -5.40 3.19 -7.33
CA ILE A 531 -4.48 2.91 -6.23
C ILE A 531 -3.55 1.76 -6.62
N SER A 532 -4.09 0.66 -7.17
CA SER A 532 -3.27 -0.46 -7.64
C SER A 532 -2.26 0.00 -8.69
N PHE A 533 -2.68 0.82 -9.65
CA PHE A 533 -1.79 1.44 -10.63
C PHE A 533 -0.71 2.29 -9.97
N ALA A 534 -1.09 3.19 -9.07
CA ALA A 534 -0.15 4.11 -8.45
C ALA A 534 0.87 3.38 -7.58
N VAL A 535 0.49 2.27 -6.94
CA VAL A 535 1.41 1.42 -6.17
C VAL A 535 2.28 0.58 -7.11
N SER A 536 1.71 -0.06 -8.14
CA SER A 536 2.47 -0.92 -9.06
C SER A 536 3.43 -0.16 -9.97
N SER A 537 3.11 1.09 -10.30
CA SER A 537 4.00 2.03 -11.00
C SER A 537 4.88 2.83 -10.02
N GLY A 538 4.58 2.69 -8.71
CA GLY A 538 5.03 3.44 -7.54
C GLY A 538 5.26 4.93 -7.75
N VAL A 539 4.27 5.53 -8.40
CA VAL A 539 3.81 6.88 -8.08
C VAL A 539 3.66 7.04 -6.57
N VAL A 540 3.19 6.01 -5.87
CA VAL A 540 3.06 5.95 -4.40
C VAL A 540 3.62 4.64 -3.83
N THR A 541 4.29 4.71 -2.68
CA THR A 541 4.91 3.54 -2.01
C THR A 541 4.08 2.99 -0.84
N GLY A 542 2.91 3.57 -0.56
CA GLY A 542 2.15 3.33 0.68
C GLY A 542 2.79 4.03 1.89
N TYR A 543 2.11 3.96 3.04
CA TYR A 543 2.67 4.34 4.34
C TYR A 543 3.56 3.22 4.89
N GLU A 544 4.38 3.56 5.86
CA GLU A 544 5.30 2.63 6.51
C GLU A 544 4.61 1.35 7.04
N ASP A 545 3.35 1.42 7.46
CA ASP A 545 2.55 0.29 7.95
C ASP A 545 1.93 -0.56 6.83
N GLY A 546 2.26 -0.28 5.57
CA GLY A 546 1.74 -0.96 4.39
C GLY A 546 0.38 -0.44 3.90
N THR A 547 -0.24 0.52 4.60
CA THR A 547 -1.56 1.07 4.23
C THR A 547 -1.47 2.16 3.16
N PHE A 548 -2.54 2.39 2.39
CA PHE A 548 -2.63 3.50 1.43
C PHE A 548 -3.36 4.72 2.00
N ARG A 549 -4.37 4.50 2.84
CA ARG A 549 -5.28 5.45 3.49
C ARG A 549 -5.98 6.35 2.48
N SER A 550 -6.85 5.76 1.65
CA SER A 550 -7.49 6.45 0.53
C SER A 550 -8.27 7.70 0.95
N ASP A 551 -8.89 7.67 2.12
CA ASP A 551 -9.84 8.70 2.56
C ASP A 551 -9.15 9.84 3.32
N ASN A 552 -7.85 9.71 3.58
CA ASN A 552 -7.07 10.79 4.18
C ASN A 552 -6.86 11.92 3.17
N ASN A 553 -6.96 13.16 3.65
CA ASN A 553 -6.54 14.33 2.88
C ASN A 553 -5.05 14.22 2.54
N ILE A 554 -4.69 14.62 1.32
CA ILE A 554 -3.30 14.60 0.86
C ILE A 554 -2.61 15.94 1.13
N THR A 555 -1.37 15.85 1.62
CA THR A 555 -0.52 17.04 1.84
C THR A 555 0.12 17.52 0.54
N ARG A 556 0.47 18.81 0.49
CA ARG A 556 1.20 19.40 -0.65
C ARG A 556 2.55 18.71 -0.92
N ALA A 557 3.25 18.26 0.12
CA ALA A 557 4.51 17.52 -0.01
C ALA A 557 4.31 16.13 -0.64
N GLU A 558 3.25 15.42 -0.27
CA GLU A 558 2.89 14.13 -0.90
C GLU A 558 2.50 14.33 -2.37
N VAL A 559 1.71 15.37 -2.68
CA VAL A 559 1.30 15.69 -4.06
C VAL A 559 2.51 15.88 -4.98
N VAL A 560 3.45 16.77 -4.64
CA VAL A 560 4.61 17.02 -5.52
C VAL A 560 5.51 15.79 -5.65
N THR A 561 5.59 14.96 -4.61
CA THR A 561 6.36 13.72 -4.64
C THR A 561 5.73 12.71 -5.60
N MET A 562 4.41 12.50 -5.52
CA MET A 562 3.69 11.61 -6.42
C MET A 562 3.75 12.09 -7.87
N VAL A 563 3.53 13.39 -8.12
CA VAL A 563 3.58 13.94 -9.48
C VAL A 563 4.99 13.85 -10.07
N ASN A 564 6.04 14.16 -9.30
CA ASN A 564 7.41 14.00 -9.81
C ASN A 564 7.74 12.53 -10.14
N ARG A 565 7.30 11.57 -9.31
CA ARG A 565 7.45 10.13 -9.61
C ARG A 565 6.68 9.73 -10.87
N PHE A 566 5.44 10.18 -11.00
CA PHE A 566 4.62 9.96 -12.19
C PHE A 566 5.29 10.51 -13.46
N LEU A 567 5.90 11.68 -13.38
CA LEU A 567 6.64 12.30 -14.49
C LEU A 567 8.03 11.69 -14.72
N GLY A 568 8.50 10.78 -13.84
CA GLY A 568 9.83 10.18 -13.90
C GLY A 568 10.97 11.15 -13.58
N ARG A 569 10.74 12.10 -12.66
CA ARG A 569 11.73 13.10 -12.21
C ARG A 569 12.51 12.58 -11.01
N THR A 570 13.85 12.62 -11.06
CA THR A 570 14.73 12.32 -9.92
C THR A 570 15.48 13.59 -9.49
N PRO A 571 15.08 14.24 -8.38
CA PRO A 571 15.75 15.46 -7.91
C PRO A 571 17.20 15.22 -7.48
N THR A 572 18.17 15.76 -8.22
CA THR A 572 19.63 15.64 -7.92
C THR A 572 20.22 16.76 -7.07
N GLY A 573 19.37 17.65 -6.53
CA GLY A 573 19.73 18.54 -5.44
C GLY A 573 20.64 19.72 -5.78
N VAL A 574 20.67 20.27 -7.00
CA VAL A 574 21.52 21.45 -7.31
C VAL A 574 20.80 22.59 -8.05
N ALA A 575 20.76 23.73 -7.35
CA ALA A 575 20.73 25.16 -7.70
C ALA A 575 19.97 25.70 -8.92
N GLY A 576 19.04 26.62 -8.63
CA GLY A 576 18.66 27.73 -9.52
C GLY A 576 17.35 28.44 -9.14
N ALA A 577 17.44 29.54 -8.38
CA ALA A 577 16.43 30.60 -8.18
C ALA A 577 15.22 30.41 -7.25
N VAL A 578 14.76 29.20 -6.91
CA VAL A 578 13.58 29.02 -6.02
C VAL A 578 13.99 28.39 -4.69
N SER A 579 13.63 29.01 -3.57
CA SER A 579 13.81 28.47 -2.22
C SER A 579 12.67 28.93 -1.32
N PHE A 580 12.12 28.02 -0.50
CA PHE A 580 11.08 28.35 0.48
C PHE A 580 11.60 28.16 1.89
N ALA A 581 11.36 29.16 2.76
CA ALA A 581 11.91 29.16 4.11
C ALA A 581 11.40 27.98 4.97
N ASP A 582 10.18 27.53 4.71
CA ASP A 582 9.49 26.46 5.43
C ASP A 582 9.74 25.04 4.88
N SER A 583 10.40 24.91 3.73
CA SER A 583 10.72 23.61 3.13
C SER A 583 12.19 23.22 3.21
N ALA A 584 13.10 24.13 3.57
CA ALA A 584 14.55 23.91 3.46
C ALA A 584 15.06 22.63 4.16
N ASN A 585 14.48 22.27 5.32
CA ASN A 585 14.82 21.06 6.09
C ASN A 585 13.75 19.96 5.99
N HIS A 586 12.79 20.10 5.07
CA HIS A 586 11.70 19.14 4.89
C HIS A 586 12.15 17.96 4.02
N TRP A 587 11.70 16.74 4.32
CA TRP A 587 12.05 15.53 3.54
C TRP A 587 11.71 15.67 2.04
N ALA A 588 10.67 16.42 1.72
CA ALA A 588 10.21 16.69 0.35
C ALA A 588 10.91 17.88 -0.32
N ASN A 589 11.91 18.53 0.28
CA ASN A 589 12.47 19.78 -0.25
C ASN A 589 12.94 19.64 -1.72
N SER A 590 13.65 18.55 -2.03
CA SER A 590 14.13 18.30 -3.39
C SER A 590 12.98 18.11 -4.39
N GLN A 591 11.90 17.45 -3.97
CA GLN A 591 10.68 17.26 -4.76
C GLN A 591 9.95 18.59 -4.99
N ILE A 592 9.86 19.43 -3.97
CA ILE A 592 9.25 20.77 -4.03
C ILE A 592 9.99 21.66 -5.03
N LEU A 593 11.32 21.67 -4.97
CA LEU A 593 12.14 22.45 -5.90
C LEU A 593 11.97 21.96 -7.35
N ALA A 594 12.00 20.64 -7.56
CA ALA A 594 11.79 20.03 -8.88
C ALA A 594 10.40 20.29 -9.48
N ALA A 595 9.39 20.49 -8.63
CA ALA A 595 8.04 20.82 -9.04
C ALA A 595 7.89 22.30 -9.48
N CYS A 596 8.70 23.20 -8.88
CA CYS A 596 8.68 24.64 -9.13
C CYS A 596 9.69 25.08 -10.23
N ASN A 597 10.77 24.32 -10.43
CA ASN A 597 11.77 24.59 -11.45
C ASN A 597 12.45 23.27 -11.93
N PRO A 598 12.10 22.73 -13.10
CA PRO A 598 12.68 21.51 -13.66
C PRO A 598 14.06 21.75 -14.29
N GLU A 599 14.46 23.01 -14.54
CA GLU A 599 15.81 23.32 -15.01
C GLU A 599 16.82 23.07 -13.87
N GLY A 600 17.60 21.98 -13.96
CA GLY A 600 18.57 21.54 -12.94
C GLY A 600 18.29 20.17 -12.33
N VAL A 601 17.20 19.50 -12.74
CA VAL A 601 16.84 18.15 -12.31
C VAL A 601 17.34 17.13 -13.33
N ALA A 602 18.04 16.08 -12.89
CA ALA A 602 18.41 14.98 -13.78
C ALA A 602 17.18 14.13 -14.15
N TRP A 603 16.95 13.99 -15.45
CA TRP A 603 15.99 13.04 -16.00
C TRP A 603 16.65 11.67 -16.04
N THR A 604 16.68 10.99 -14.91
CA THR A 604 17.01 9.57 -14.92
C THR A 604 15.68 8.83 -15.03
N GLY A 605 15.51 7.97 -16.03
CA GLY A 605 14.36 7.06 -16.13
C GLY A 605 14.34 6.00 -15.01
N THR A 606 14.88 6.32 -13.84
CA THR A 606 15.28 5.44 -12.74
C THR A 606 14.93 6.09 -11.40
N GLU A 607 13.67 6.49 -11.25
CA GLU A 607 12.86 6.07 -10.11
C GLU A 607 11.59 5.43 -10.65
N LYS A 608 11.73 4.41 -11.52
CA LYS A 608 10.64 3.46 -11.65
C LYS A 608 10.50 2.80 -10.30
N ALA A 609 9.35 2.89 -9.68
CA ALA A 609 9.15 2.14 -8.46
C ALA A 609 9.25 0.64 -8.71
N SER A 610 9.35 -0.13 -7.63
CA SER A 610 9.37 -1.58 -7.73
C SER A 610 8.07 -2.06 -8.37
N GLU A 611 8.17 -2.71 -9.53
CA GLU A 611 7.06 -3.49 -10.11
C GLU A 611 6.75 -4.72 -9.21
N TYR A 612 7.66 -5.02 -8.27
CA TYR A 612 7.49 -6.00 -7.21
C TYR A 612 6.54 -5.49 -6.13
N VAL A 613 5.57 -6.34 -5.78
CA VAL A 613 4.62 -6.12 -4.69
C VAL A 613 5.04 -7.00 -3.52
N LEU A 614 5.30 -6.40 -2.36
CA LEU A 614 5.51 -7.15 -1.14
C LEU A 614 4.20 -7.84 -0.72
N THR A 615 4.24 -9.15 -0.48
CA THR A 615 3.09 -9.91 0.02
C THR A 615 3.51 -10.78 1.20
N GLY A 616 2.74 -10.76 2.29
CA GLY A 616 3.01 -11.54 3.50
C GLY A 616 3.62 -10.70 4.63
N THR A 617 4.11 -11.37 5.68
CA THR A 617 4.51 -10.72 6.95
C THR A 617 5.80 -11.30 7.55
N SER A 618 6.54 -12.10 6.79
CA SER A 618 7.77 -12.73 7.27
C SER A 618 8.82 -12.81 6.17
N ALA A 619 10.10 -12.89 6.56
CA ALA A 619 11.21 -13.11 5.63
C ALA A 619 10.96 -14.26 4.64
N LYS A 620 10.38 -15.35 5.12
CA LYS A 620 9.94 -16.48 4.29
C LYS A 620 8.94 -16.07 3.22
N ASP A 621 7.91 -15.33 3.61
CA ASP A 621 6.89 -14.89 2.66
C ASP A 621 7.48 -13.93 1.63
N TYR A 622 8.37 -13.03 2.06
CA TYR A 622 9.00 -12.04 1.20
C TYR A 622 9.88 -12.69 0.12
N THR A 623 10.76 -13.63 0.48
CA THR A 623 11.62 -14.27 -0.52
C THR A 623 10.86 -15.22 -1.43
N ILE A 624 9.85 -15.94 -0.91
CA ILE A 624 8.94 -16.74 -1.74
C ILE A 624 8.19 -15.83 -2.72
N ALA A 625 7.65 -14.70 -2.25
CA ALA A 625 6.93 -13.75 -3.08
C ALA A 625 7.84 -13.15 -4.16
N LEU A 626 9.08 -12.77 -3.81
CA LEU A 626 10.05 -12.25 -4.77
C LEU A 626 10.41 -13.29 -5.82
N TYR A 627 10.59 -14.54 -5.42
CA TYR A 627 10.85 -15.63 -6.36
C TYR A 627 9.64 -15.91 -7.28
N GLU A 628 8.43 -16.05 -6.73
CA GLU A 628 7.25 -16.39 -7.51
C GLU A 628 6.84 -15.26 -8.47
N GLN A 629 6.94 -13.99 -8.03
CA GLN A 629 6.71 -12.84 -8.90
C GLN A 629 7.86 -12.64 -9.89
N GLY A 630 9.10 -12.83 -9.43
CA GLY A 630 10.34 -12.64 -10.18
C GLY A 630 10.38 -13.38 -11.52
N LYS A 631 9.71 -14.54 -11.63
CA LYS A 631 9.58 -15.29 -12.88
C LYS A 631 8.97 -14.48 -14.03
N ASN A 632 8.21 -13.43 -13.71
CA ASN A 632 7.55 -12.56 -14.68
C ASN A 632 8.01 -11.09 -14.60
N LEU A 633 9.03 -10.80 -13.79
CA LEU A 633 9.56 -9.44 -13.60
C LEU A 633 10.83 -9.22 -14.43
N SER A 634 11.09 -7.96 -14.77
CA SER A 634 12.38 -7.56 -15.35
C SER A 634 13.53 -7.69 -14.35
N ALA A 635 14.77 -7.77 -14.83
CA ALA A 635 15.96 -7.80 -13.97
C ALA A 635 16.01 -6.61 -13.00
N ASP A 636 15.72 -5.41 -13.49
CA ASP A 636 15.69 -4.20 -12.67
C ASP A 636 14.56 -4.24 -11.63
N ALA A 637 13.40 -4.81 -11.97
CA ALA A 637 12.31 -4.98 -11.02
C ALA A 637 12.64 -6.01 -9.93
N ILE A 638 13.38 -7.06 -10.26
CA ILE A 638 13.88 -8.04 -9.27
C ILE A 638 14.90 -7.36 -8.35
N LEU A 639 15.83 -6.57 -8.88
CA LEU A 639 16.80 -5.81 -8.07
C LEU A 639 16.09 -4.87 -7.08
N ARG A 640 15.12 -4.09 -7.55
CA ARG A 640 14.29 -3.24 -6.68
C ARG A 640 13.48 -4.08 -5.69
N GLY A 641 13.01 -5.26 -6.09
CA GLY A 641 12.35 -6.21 -5.20
C GLY A 641 13.25 -6.71 -4.08
N VAL A 642 14.54 -6.95 -4.37
CA VAL A 642 15.54 -7.26 -3.33
C VAL A 642 15.64 -6.12 -2.33
N ASP A 643 15.75 -4.87 -2.80
CA ASP A 643 15.80 -3.70 -1.91
C ASP A 643 14.53 -3.57 -1.04
N VAL A 644 13.34 -3.82 -1.62
CA VAL A 644 12.08 -3.80 -0.87
C VAL A 644 12.06 -4.86 0.24
N ILE A 645 12.44 -6.11 -0.07
CA ILE A 645 12.39 -7.17 0.93
C ILE A 645 13.47 -6.99 2.02
N THR A 646 14.66 -6.47 1.69
CA THR A 646 15.72 -6.26 2.68
C THR A 646 15.34 -5.16 3.66
N GLU A 647 14.78 -4.04 3.19
CA GLU A 647 14.29 -2.97 4.06
C GLU A 647 13.13 -3.45 4.95
N GLN A 648 12.21 -4.25 4.42
CA GLN A 648 11.15 -4.83 5.24
C GLN A 648 11.70 -5.79 6.31
N MET A 649 12.65 -6.67 5.95
CA MET A 649 13.28 -7.57 6.92
C MET A 649 13.96 -6.79 8.05
N LYS A 650 14.69 -5.71 7.74
CA LYS A 650 15.29 -4.82 8.76
C LYS A 650 14.21 -4.28 9.69
N LYS A 651 13.12 -3.76 9.11
CA LYS A 651 12.00 -3.19 9.86
C LYS A 651 11.37 -4.21 10.80
N ASP A 652 11.09 -5.42 10.33
CA ASP A 652 10.48 -6.48 11.15
C ASP A 652 11.39 -6.90 12.31
N ILE A 653 12.69 -7.01 12.03
CA ILE A 653 13.69 -7.34 13.05
C ILE A 653 13.76 -6.21 14.08
N LEU A 654 13.86 -4.95 13.67
CA LEU A 654 13.92 -3.80 14.59
C LEU A 654 12.68 -3.72 15.50
N ASN A 655 11.50 -4.01 14.94
CA ASN A 655 10.19 -3.92 15.62
C ASN A 655 9.73 -5.21 16.31
N THR A 656 10.58 -6.23 16.41
CA THR A 656 10.20 -7.48 17.10
C THR A 656 9.78 -7.22 18.56
N PRO A 657 8.63 -7.76 19.02
CA PRO A 657 8.18 -7.69 20.42
C PRO A 657 9.19 -8.25 21.43
N ASN A 658 9.08 -7.86 22.69
CA ASN A 658 10.00 -8.30 23.74
C ASN A 658 10.07 -9.82 23.88
N THR A 659 11.25 -10.33 24.26
CA THR A 659 11.47 -11.75 24.50
C THR A 659 10.52 -12.32 25.55
N ALA A 660 10.21 -11.53 26.59
CA ALA A 660 9.26 -11.92 27.63
C ALA A 660 7.84 -12.18 27.09
N ASP A 661 7.44 -11.46 26.03
CA ASP A 661 6.12 -11.62 25.41
C ASP A 661 6.08 -12.86 24.52
N ILE A 662 7.20 -13.19 23.87
CA ILE A 662 7.32 -14.33 22.93
C ILE A 662 7.53 -15.65 23.67
N TYR A 663 8.37 -15.67 24.70
CA TYR A 663 8.82 -16.89 25.39
C TYR A 663 8.39 -16.95 26.86
N GLY A 664 7.42 -16.15 27.29
CA GLY A 664 6.99 -16.08 28.69
C GLY A 664 6.63 -17.43 29.32
N ASP A 665 6.13 -18.38 28.52
CA ASP A 665 5.82 -19.75 28.93
C ASP A 665 7.06 -20.61 29.24
N LYS A 666 8.21 -20.30 28.63
CA LYS A 666 9.49 -20.98 28.84
C LYS A 666 10.30 -20.38 29.99
N ILE A 667 9.96 -19.15 30.41
CA ILE A 667 10.65 -18.44 31.50
C ILE A 667 10.16 -18.98 32.85
N LYS A 668 11.04 -19.68 33.57
CA LYS A 668 10.77 -20.18 34.93
C LYS A 668 11.28 -19.23 36.02
N GLU A 669 12.30 -18.45 35.68
CA GLU A 669 12.93 -17.47 36.54
C GLU A 669 13.51 -16.38 35.64
N ALA A 670 13.37 -15.10 36.01
CA ALA A 670 13.94 -13.99 35.26
C ALA A 670 14.89 -13.17 36.14
N TYR A 671 15.97 -12.68 35.51
CA TYR A 671 16.79 -11.60 36.03
C TYR A 671 16.71 -10.41 35.07
N TYR A 672 16.36 -9.25 35.60
CA TYR A 672 16.20 -8.01 34.85
C TYR A 672 17.48 -7.17 34.98
N ILE A 673 17.92 -6.62 33.85
CA ILE A 673 19.12 -5.78 33.75
C ILE A 673 18.70 -4.44 33.12
N SER A 674 19.09 -3.33 33.74
CA SER A 674 18.78 -1.96 33.28
C SER A 674 19.99 -1.06 33.48
N GLU A 675 20.56 -0.54 32.39
CA GLU A 675 21.70 0.39 32.45
C GLU A 675 21.30 1.70 33.16
N LYS A 676 20.12 2.20 32.82
CA LYS A 676 19.62 3.50 33.26
C LYS A 676 19.08 3.49 34.69
N ASN A 677 18.26 2.49 35.02
CA ASN A 677 17.47 2.44 36.26
C ASN A 677 17.98 1.38 37.25
N GLY A 678 18.87 0.48 36.83
CA GLY A 678 19.36 -0.61 37.67
C GLY A 678 20.42 -0.21 38.70
N ASN A 679 20.65 -1.11 39.67
CA ASN A 679 21.75 -1.04 40.64
C ASN A 679 22.35 -2.44 40.86
N ASP A 680 23.68 -2.57 40.84
CA ASP A 680 24.37 -3.87 41.02
C ASP A 680 24.19 -4.49 42.42
N ASP A 681 23.73 -3.71 43.39
CA ASP A 681 23.36 -4.22 44.71
C ASP A 681 21.97 -4.90 44.71
N ASN A 682 21.12 -4.62 43.73
CA ASN A 682 19.79 -5.22 43.62
C ASN A 682 19.83 -6.74 43.38
N ASP A 683 18.70 -7.42 43.61
CA ASP A 683 18.57 -8.86 43.39
C ASP A 683 18.28 -9.26 41.93
N GLY A 684 17.81 -8.32 41.11
CA GLY A 684 17.47 -8.52 39.71
C GLY A 684 16.13 -9.19 39.48
N LYS A 685 15.28 -9.40 40.49
CA LYS A 685 14.09 -10.27 40.38
C LYS A 685 12.85 -9.61 39.77
N SER A 686 12.85 -8.29 39.63
CA SER A 686 11.84 -7.54 38.89
C SER A 686 12.48 -6.38 38.12
N PRO A 687 11.75 -5.74 37.18
CA PRO A 687 12.21 -4.50 36.53
C PRO A 687 12.61 -3.40 37.52
N GLU A 688 11.89 -3.25 38.64
CA GLU A 688 12.14 -2.24 39.67
C GLU A 688 13.39 -2.54 40.50
N THR A 689 13.76 -3.82 40.61
CA THR A 689 15.00 -4.27 41.28
C THR A 689 16.04 -4.75 40.27
N ALA A 690 16.05 -4.21 39.05
CA ALA A 690 16.98 -4.61 38.02
C ALA A 690 18.45 -4.38 38.42
N VAL A 691 19.33 -5.27 37.97
CA VAL A 691 20.78 -5.15 38.10
C VAL A 691 21.30 -4.17 37.05
N LYS A 692 22.37 -3.40 37.34
CA LYS A 692 22.83 -2.36 36.41
C LYS A 692 23.70 -2.90 35.28
N THR A 693 24.66 -3.76 35.60
CA THR A 693 25.72 -4.18 34.68
C THR A 693 25.77 -5.69 34.50
N ILE A 694 26.35 -6.14 33.39
CA ILE A 694 26.65 -7.57 33.16
C ILE A 694 27.59 -8.11 34.26
N ALA A 695 28.53 -7.29 34.74
CA ALA A 695 29.40 -7.66 35.86
C ALA A 695 28.61 -7.85 37.16
N GLY A 696 27.62 -7.00 37.44
CA GLY A 696 26.67 -7.15 38.53
C GLY A 696 25.89 -8.45 38.41
N LEU A 697 25.33 -8.73 37.23
CA LEU A 697 24.56 -9.95 36.96
C LEU A 697 25.43 -11.20 37.24
N ASN A 698 26.65 -11.23 36.71
CA ASN A 698 27.59 -12.32 36.91
C ASN A 698 27.95 -12.56 38.38
N LYS A 699 27.93 -11.53 39.24
CA LYS A 699 28.14 -11.70 40.71
C LYS A 699 26.97 -12.38 41.40
N LYS A 700 25.74 -12.17 40.93
CA LYS A 700 24.50 -12.73 41.50
C LYS A 700 24.29 -14.19 41.08
N LEU A 701 24.86 -14.57 39.93
CA LEU A 701 24.75 -15.91 39.37
C LEU A 701 25.86 -16.82 39.93
N ARG A 702 25.52 -17.68 40.90
CA ARG A 702 26.41 -18.79 41.28
C ARG A 702 26.07 -20.08 40.53
N PHE A 703 24.79 -20.36 40.24
CA PHE A 703 24.32 -21.51 39.43
C PHE A 703 22.86 -21.27 38.92
N PRO A 704 22.63 -20.69 37.72
CA PRO A 704 21.26 -20.55 37.19
C PRO A 704 20.61 -21.91 36.92
N ARG A 705 19.27 -21.99 37.00
CA ARG A 705 18.50 -23.21 36.71
C ARG A 705 18.04 -23.22 35.26
N ALA A 706 17.71 -24.38 34.71
CA ALA A 706 17.08 -24.46 33.39
C ALA A 706 15.76 -23.68 33.36
N GLY A 707 15.56 -22.85 32.35
CA GLY A 707 14.47 -21.89 32.22
C GLY A 707 14.77 -20.49 32.80
N THR A 708 16.03 -20.20 33.15
CA THR A 708 16.43 -18.86 33.63
C THR A 708 16.57 -17.90 32.45
N ALA A 709 15.89 -16.76 32.50
CA ALA A 709 15.99 -15.67 31.56
C ALA A 709 16.85 -14.51 32.08
N PHE A 710 17.73 -13.98 31.24
CA PHE A 710 18.43 -12.72 31.44
C PHE A 710 17.82 -11.70 30.48
N LEU A 711 17.03 -10.77 31.02
CA LEU A 711 16.25 -9.81 30.27
C LEU A 711 16.89 -8.43 30.39
N PHE A 712 17.32 -7.86 29.27
CA PHE A 712 17.95 -6.55 29.17
C PHE A 712 16.92 -5.49 28.77
N GLU A 713 16.92 -4.35 29.47
CA GLU A 713 16.01 -3.25 29.19
C GLU A 713 16.34 -2.66 27.82
N ARG A 714 15.32 -2.53 26.97
CA ARG A 714 15.40 -1.87 25.67
C ARG A 714 15.90 -0.42 25.80
N GLY A 715 16.69 0.02 24.82
CA GLY A 715 17.41 1.29 24.83
C GLY A 715 18.71 1.31 25.65
N GLY A 716 19.01 0.26 26.42
CA GLY A 716 20.24 0.18 27.23
C GLY A 716 21.48 -0.26 26.44
N VAL A 717 22.65 0.20 26.89
CA VAL A 717 23.97 -0.21 26.37
C VAL A 717 24.74 -0.96 27.46
N TYR A 718 25.05 -2.22 27.20
CA TYR A 718 25.65 -3.14 28.16
C TYR A 718 27.03 -3.59 27.68
N ARG A 719 28.01 -3.61 28.59
CA ARG A 719 29.41 -3.86 28.26
C ARG A 719 29.92 -5.12 28.95
N GLY A 720 30.49 -6.05 28.19
CA GLY A 720 31.13 -7.28 28.69
C GLY A 720 30.58 -8.58 28.10
N THR A 721 31.07 -9.71 28.64
CA THR A 721 30.73 -11.07 28.18
C THR A 721 29.60 -11.69 28.98
N ILE A 722 28.67 -12.33 28.27
CA ILE A 722 27.62 -13.17 28.84
C ILE A 722 27.99 -14.65 28.67
N SER A 723 27.92 -15.39 29.78
CA SER A 723 28.14 -16.84 29.80
C SER A 723 26.81 -17.59 29.75
N VAL A 724 26.63 -18.40 28.72
CA VAL A 724 25.48 -19.30 28.52
C VAL A 724 25.91 -20.77 28.62
N GLY A 725 26.85 -21.06 29.53
CA GLY A 725 27.39 -22.41 29.77
C GLY A 725 26.47 -23.36 30.53
N VAL A 726 25.29 -22.90 30.96
CA VAL A 726 24.29 -23.69 31.69
C VAL A 726 23.13 -24.04 30.77
N ASN A 727 22.52 -25.20 30.98
CA ASN A 727 21.40 -25.64 30.13
C ASN A 727 20.14 -24.82 30.42
N GLY A 728 19.35 -24.52 29.39
CA GLY A 728 18.05 -23.87 29.51
C GLY A 728 18.10 -22.35 29.72
N ILE A 729 19.16 -21.66 29.27
CA ILE A 729 19.27 -20.20 29.43
C ILE A 729 18.52 -19.47 28.31
N ILE A 730 17.79 -18.43 28.68
CA ILE A 730 17.15 -17.49 27.76
C ILE A 730 17.86 -16.15 27.91
N LEU A 731 18.39 -15.60 26.83
CA LEU A 731 18.96 -14.25 26.76
C LEU A 731 18.05 -13.41 25.88
N GLY A 732 17.51 -12.31 26.40
CA GLY A 732 16.71 -11.43 25.57
C GLY A 732 16.33 -10.10 26.23
N SER A 733 15.22 -9.51 25.81
CA SER A 733 14.88 -8.12 26.17
C SER A 733 13.50 -7.95 26.82
N TYR A 734 13.34 -6.80 27.50
CA TYR A 734 12.08 -6.31 28.05
C TYR A 734 12.00 -4.78 27.96
N GLY A 735 10.80 -4.21 28.12
CA GLY A 735 10.58 -2.76 28.14
C GLY A 735 10.29 -2.18 26.75
N GLU A 736 10.45 -0.88 26.59
CA GLU A 736 10.11 -0.14 25.37
C GLU A 736 11.35 0.50 24.73
N GLY A 737 11.29 0.80 23.43
CA GLY A 737 12.37 1.49 22.70
C GLY A 737 13.17 0.57 21.76
N PRO A 738 14.41 0.94 21.37
CA PRO A 738 15.24 0.12 20.49
C PRO A 738 15.83 -1.09 21.21
N LYS A 739 16.34 -2.07 20.46
CA LYS A 739 16.92 -3.28 21.06
C LYS A 739 18.08 -2.94 22.00
N PRO A 740 18.24 -3.66 23.13
CA PRO A 740 19.40 -3.48 23.98
C PRO A 740 20.67 -3.86 23.21
N ILE A 741 21.73 -3.09 23.42
CA ILE A 741 23.02 -3.31 22.79
C ILE A 741 23.98 -3.95 23.78
N ILE A 742 24.66 -5.01 23.37
CA ILE A 742 25.71 -5.66 24.14
C ILE A 742 27.01 -5.61 23.35
N MET A 743 28.08 -5.10 23.96
CA MET A 743 29.37 -4.88 23.29
C MET A 743 30.58 -5.17 24.18
N GLN A 744 31.75 -5.35 23.57
CA GLN A 744 33.00 -5.55 24.31
C GLN A 744 33.80 -4.27 24.55
N SER A 745 33.48 -3.19 23.86
CA SER A 745 34.07 -1.90 24.19
C SER A 745 33.81 -1.57 25.66
N LYS A 746 34.88 -1.38 26.43
CA LYS A 746 34.81 -1.22 27.88
C LYS A 746 34.24 0.13 28.31
N LYS A 747 34.39 1.15 27.47
CA LYS A 747 33.94 2.54 27.66
C LYS A 747 34.04 3.29 26.34
N ASN A 748 33.46 4.49 26.28
CA ASN A 748 33.77 5.43 25.21
C ASN A 748 35.20 5.96 25.40
N TYR A 749 36.06 5.81 24.39
CA TYR A 749 37.47 6.24 24.40
C TYR A 749 37.69 7.65 23.83
N ALA A 750 36.63 8.41 23.59
CA ALA A 750 36.65 9.83 23.20
C ALA A 750 37.00 10.78 24.36
N ASP A 751 38.02 10.44 25.16
CA ASP A 751 38.59 11.33 26.19
C ASP A 751 40.00 11.73 25.74
N PRO A 752 40.29 13.03 25.57
CA PRO A 752 41.61 13.50 25.13
C PRO A 752 42.77 13.01 26.02
N ASN A 753 42.51 12.73 27.31
CA ASN A 753 43.52 12.25 28.24
C ASN A 753 43.90 10.78 28.03
N LEU A 754 43.10 10.03 27.27
CA LEU A 754 43.39 8.64 26.91
C LEU A 754 44.35 8.54 25.72
N TRP A 755 44.72 9.66 25.08
CA TRP A 755 45.55 9.67 23.88
C TRP A 755 46.74 10.59 24.05
N VAL A 756 47.94 10.01 23.95
CA VAL A 756 49.22 10.73 24.04
C VAL A 756 49.85 10.74 22.67
N GLU A 757 50.22 11.93 22.19
CA GLU A 757 50.98 12.06 20.95
C GLU A 757 52.36 11.41 21.12
N THR A 758 52.77 10.63 20.12
CA THR A 758 54.09 9.99 20.11
C THR A 758 55.15 10.91 19.49
N GLU A 759 56.39 10.46 19.44
CA GLU A 759 57.45 11.13 18.67
C GLU A 759 57.18 11.16 17.15
N TRP A 760 56.26 10.33 16.66
CA TRP A 760 55.89 10.28 15.24
C TRP A 760 54.68 11.18 14.96
N PRO A 761 54.77 12.08 13.96
CA PRO A 761 53.68 12.99 13.64
C PRO A 761 52.36 12.25 13.38
N ASN A 762 51.27 12.80 13.91
CA ASN A 762 49.90 12.27 13.78
C ASN A 762 49.68 10.86 14.37
N VAL A 763 50.66 10.27 15.02
CA VAL A 763 50.50 8.97 15.68
C VAL A 763 50.22 9.19 17.16
N TRP A 764 49.08 8.68 17.60
CA TRP A 764 48.60 8.78 18.97
C TRP A 764 48.58 7.41 19.63
N LYS A 765 49.12 7.32 20.83
CA LYS A 765 49.10 6.10 21.65
C LYS A 765 47.97 6.18 22.67
N CYS A 766 47.16 5.14 22.75
CA CYS A 766 46.19 4.97 23.83
C CYS A 766 46.92 4.73 25.16
N THR A 767 46.53 5.43 26.22
CA THR A 767 47.11 5.23 27.57
C THR A 767 46.63 3.94 28.22
N ASP A 768 45.46 3.47 27.82
CA ASP A 768 44.92 2.20 28.29
C ASP A 768 45.60 1.03 27.56
N VAL A 769 45.91 -0.01 28.31
CA VAL A 769 46.40 -1.27 27.74
C VAL A 769 45.21 -2.04 27.20
N LEU A 770 45.21 -2.28 25.88
CA LEU A 770 44.15 -2.96 25.16
C LEU A 770 44.70 -4.20 24.47
N TYR A 771 43.94 -5.29 24.53
CA TYR A 771 44.40 -6.59 24.12
C TYR A 771 43.86 -6.96 22.73
N ASN A 772 44.78 -7.10 21.76
CA ASN A 772 44.49 -7.65 20.43
C ASN A 772 43.21 -7.04 19.82
N VAL A 773 43.26 -5.72 19.60
CA VAL A 773 42.12 -4.95 19.11
C VAL A 773 41.81 -5.32 17.66
N GLY A 774 40.55 -5.64 17.39
CA GLY A 774 40.08 -6.04 16.07
C GLY A 774 39.27 -4.98 15.33
N VAL A 775 38.55 -4.13 16.07
CA VAL A 775 37.61 -3.15 15.51
C VAL A 775 37.64 -1.86 16.31
N MET A 776 37.57 -0.72 15.60
CA MET A 776 37.39 0.61 16.17
C MET A 776 36.29 1.35 15.40
N GLY A 777 35.29 1.89 16.10
CA GLY A 777 34.25 2.75 15.52
C GLY A 777 34.37 4.18 16.01
N PHE A 778 34.11 5.16 15.14
CA PHE A 778 34.25 6.60 15.42
C PHE A 778 32.97 7.37 15.11
N ASP A 779 32.44 8.11 16.09
CA ASP A 779 31.16 8.85 15.97
C ASP A 779 29.97 7.98 15.53
N HIS A 780 30.00 6.68 15.86
CA HIS A 780 28.88 5.78 15.58
C HIS A 780 27.71 6.17 16.48
N ASP A 781 26.53 6.37 15.87
CA ASP A 781 25.30 6.36 16.62
C ASP A 781 24.94 4.89 16.89
N LEU A 782 25.04 4.51 18.16
CA LEU A 782 24.87 3.11 18.56
C LEU A 782 23.50 2.55 18.19
N GLN A 783 22.47 3.40 18.13
CA GLN A 783 21.08 3.04 17.89
C GLN A 783 20.54 3.49 16.52
N ASP A 784 21.36 4.16 15.69
CA ASP A 784 21.01 4.37 14.29
C ASP A 784 21.21 3.07 13.50
N TYR A 785 20.25 2.82 12.62
CA TYR A 785 20.18 1.67 11.72
C TYR A 785 19.75 2.10 10.30
N SER A 786 19.87 3.39 9.98
CA SER A 786 19.62 3.95 8.66
C SER A 786 20.59 3.40 7.62
N LYS A 787 20.30 3.60 6.32
CA LYS A 787 21.21 3.18 5.24
C LYS A 787 22.60 3.80 5.34
N ASP A 788 22.75 4.95 5.97
CA ASP A 788 24.04 5.61 6.15
C ASP A 788 24.97 4.82 7.10
N THR A 789 24.41 3.89 7.90
CA THR A 789 25.19 3.11 8.85
C THR A 789 26.21 2.17 8.20
N TYR A 790 26.02 1.82 6.92
CA TYR A 790 27.01 1.01 6.18
C TYR A 790 28.32 1.77 5.94
N ASN A 791 28.28 3.11 5.97
CA ASN A 791 29.42 3.97 5.71
C ASN A 791 29.95 4.66 6.97
N GLU A 792 29.55 4.20 8.17
CA GLU A 792 30.05 4.77 9.43
C GLU A 792 31.57 4.70 9.49
N LYS A 793 32.19 5.67 10.16
CA LYS A 793 33.64 5.76 10.23
C LYS A 793 34.21 4.63 11.10
N TYR A 794 35.05 3.79 10.52
CA TYR A 794 35.75 2.72 11.24
C TYR A 794 37.26 2.84 11.05
N GLY A 795 37.99 2.25 12.00
CA GLY A 795 39.44 2.18 11.96
C GLY A 795 39.94 1.07 11.04
N TRP A 796 41.04 1.32 10.36
CA TRP A 796 41.65 0.35 9.46
C TRP A 796 42.77 -0.39 10.20
N ILE A 797 42.61 -1.70 10.43
CA ILE A 797 43.58 -2.49 11.17
C ILE A 797 44.87 -2.72 10.36
N MET A 798 46.01 -2.40 10.95
CA MET A 798 47.32 -2.60 10.34
C MET A 798 48.03 -3.82 10.95
N ASN A 799 48.17 -4.88 10.14
CA ASN A 799 48.73 -6.17 10.56
C ASN A 799 50.17 -6.40 10.06
N TYR A 800 51.00 -5.36 10.03
CA TYR A 800 52.40 -5.42 9.58
C TYR A 800 53.35 -5.45 10.79
N ASN A 801 54.37 -6.32 10.81
CA ASN A 801 55.36 -6.36 11.91
C ASN A 801 54.77 -6.51 13.34
N LEU A 802 53.78 -7.39 13.50
CA LEU A 802 52.88 -7.56 14.66
C LEU A 802 53.42 -7.36 16.08
N PHE A 803 54.72 -7.48 16.31
CA PHE A 803 55.33 -7.45 17.65
C PHE A 803 55.92 -6.09 18.03
N GLU A 804 56.06 -5.18 17.08
CA GLU A 804 56.68 -3.88 17.30
C GLU A 804 56.15 -2.84 16.32
N PHE A 805 55.69 -1.72 16.85
CA PHE A 805 55.37 -0.55 16.05
C PHE A 805 56.64 0.28 15.81
N LYS A 806 56.99 0.53 14.55
CA LYS A 806 58.22 1.23 14.14
C LYS A 806 57.99 2.69 13.72
N GLY A 807 56.78 3.21 13.92
CA GLY A 807 56.43 4.59 13.60
C GLY A 807 55.57 4.74 12.34
N VAL A 808 55.47 5.98 11.83
CA VAL A 808 54.59 6.38 10.72
C VAL A 808 54.75 5.58 9.42
N GLN A 809 55.86 4.86 9.23
CA GLN A 809 56.00 3.96 8.08
C GLN A 809 55.06 2.75 8.13
N ASP A 810 54.57 2.38 9.32
CA ASP A 810 53.61 1.29 9.53
C ASP A 810 52.15 1.77 9.43
N MET A 811 51.91 3.09 9.43
CA MET A 811 50.58 3.72 9.28
C MET A 811 50.67 5.03 8.49
N ASN A 812 50.03 5.10 7.33
CA ASN A 812 50.13 6.22 6.39
C ASN A 812 48.79 6.87 5.99
N SER A 813 47.65 6.34 6.48
CA SER A 813 46.32 6.86 6.19
C SER A 813 45.55 7.12 7.47
N ASP A 814 44.76 8.20 7.47
CA ASP A 814 43.93 8.58 8.60
C ASP A 814 43.02 7.42 9.06
N LEU A 815 42.90 7.26 10.38
CA LEU A 815 42.15 6.19 11.08
C LEU A 815 42.73 4.78 10.94
N GLN A 816 43.92 4.61 10.39
CA GLN A 816 44.66 3.37 10.57
C GLN A 816 45.05 3.19 12.02
N PHE A 817 44.86 1.99 12.56
CA PHE A 817 45.26 1.66 13.91
C PHE A 817 46.15 0.41 13.94
N TYR A 818 47.00 0.37 14.95
CA TYR A 818 48.01 -0.66 15.15
C TYR A 818 47.92 -1.19 16.58
N SER A 819 47.49 -2.44 16.72
CA SER A 819 47.51 -3.16 18.00
C SER A 819 48.80 -3.98 18.08
N VAL A 820 49.76 -3.55 18.90
CA VAL A 820 51.00 -4.31 19.13
C VAL A 820 50.63 -5.66 19.74
N LEU A 821 51.25 -6.76 19.31
CA LEU A 821 51.11 -8.08 19.91
C LEU A 821 52.36 -8.48 20.71
N SER A 822 52.21 -9.35 21.70
CA SER A 822 53.35 -9.90 22.44
C SER A 822 54.04 -11.01 21.63
N ASN A 823 55.36 -11.07 21.66
CA ASN A 823 56.17 -12.10 20.97
C ASN A 823 56.17 -13.50 21.64
N ASP A 824 55.28 -13.73 22.62
CA ASP A 824 55.17 -15.01 23.30
C ASP A 824 54.37 -16.01 22.46
N THR A 825 54.94 -17.20 22.23
CA THR A 825 54.38 -18.30 21.44
C THR A 825 53.09 -18.93 22.00
N ASN A 826 52.56 -18.43 23.13
CA ASN A 826 51.35 -18.95 23.76
C ASN A 826 50.07 -18.21 23.28
N PRO A 827 49.09 -18.90 22.65
CA PRO A 827 47.88 -18.30 22.07
C PRO A 827 46.87 -17.74 23.09
N LYS A 828 47.16 -17.77 24.39
CA LYS A 828 46.41 -17.05 25.44
C LYS A 828 47.22 -15.86 25.95
N MET A 829 47.53 -14.94 25.02
CA MET A 829 48.39 -13.78 25.22
C MET A 829 47.79 -12.81 26.27
N LYS A 830 48.58 -12.36 27.25
CA LYS A 830 48.16 -11.44 28.32
C LYS A 830 49.30 -10.57 28.87
N ILE A 831 50.10 -9.92 28.02
CA ILE A 831 51.12 -8.96 28.49
C ILE A 831 51.09 -7.71 27.61
N ASN A 832 51.07 -6.54 28.27
CA ASN A 832 50.85 -5.18 27.77
C ASN A 832 51.13 -4.93 26.29
N GLN A 833 50.06 -4.57 25.58
CA GLN A 833 50.04 -4.28 24.16
C GLN A 833 49.57 -2.84 23.97
N ASP A 834 50.44 -2.03 23.37
CA ASP A 834 50.12 -0.65 23.04
C ASP A 834 49.18 -0.60 21.83
N LEU A 835 48.21 0.30 21.87
CA LEU A 835 47.37 0.65 20.72
C LEU A 835 47.80 2.01 20.18
N TYR A 836 48.15 2.07 18.90
CA TYR A 836 48.45 3.30 18.18
C TYR A 836 47.35 3.59 17.16
N LEU A 837 47.02 4.86 16.96
CA LEU A 837 46.07 5.35 15.97
C LEU A 837 46.71 6.51 15.20
N TYR A 838 46.67 6.43 13.87
CA TYR A 838 47.06 7.54 13.00
C TYR A 838 45.87 8.49 12.82
N SER A 839 45.96 9.69 13.37
CA SER A 839 44.92 10.73 13.33
C SER A 839 45.51 12.04 12.83
N THR A 840 45.17 12.39 11.58
CA THR A 840 45.73 13.56 10.88
C THR A 840 45.13 14.88 11.36
N GLU A 841 43.99 14.83 12.05
CA GLU A 841 43.27 16.02 12.57
C GLU A 841 43.47 16.19 14.09
N GLY A 842 44.62 15.75 14.61
CA GLY A 842 45.00 15.93 16.02
C GLY A 842 44.48 14.83 16.96
N ASN A 843 44.39 15.16 18.25
CA ASN A 843 44.08 14.19 19.31
C ASN A 843 42.75 13.47 19.04
N PRO A 844 42.72 12.13 18.90
CA PRO A 844 41.50 11.38 18.62
C PRO A 844 40.38 11.62 19.63
N GLY A 845 40.73 11.71 20.92
CA GLY A 845 39.78 11.96 22.00
C GLY A 845 39.15 13.36 21.99
N SER A 846 39.79 14.33 21.33
CA SER A 846 39.18 15.66 21.07
C SER A 846 38.44 15.71 19.74
N ARG A 847 38.84 14.88 18.79
CA ARG A 847 38.34 14.88 17.41
C ARG A 847 36.96 14.24 17.30
N PHE A 848 36.75 13.15 18.03
CA PHE A 848 35.51 12.35 17.97
C PHE A 848 34.66 12.54 19.23
N LYS A 849 33.35 12.45 19.08
CA LYS A 849 32.36 12.37 20.17
C LYS A 849 32.30 10.97 20.77
N SER A 850 32.50 9.93 19.96
CA SER A 850 32.58 8.55 20.43
C SER A 850 33.70 7.77 19.76
N ILE A 851 34.40 6.97 20.55
CA ILE A 851 35.36 5.96 20.07
C ILE A 851 35.04 4.65 20.79
N GLU A 852 34.61 3.64 20.05
CA GLU A 852 34.31 2.30 20.58
C GLU A 852 35.38 1.32 20.11
N ILE A 853 35.97 0.56 21.04
CA ILE A 853 37.13 -0.30 20.75
C ILE A 853 36.84 -1.76 21.15
N GLY A 854 36.85 -2.67 20.17
CA GLY A 854 36.62 -4.10 20.40
C GLY A 854 37.91 -4.91 20.50
N GLU A 855 38.14 -5.53 21.66
CA GLU A 855 39.24 -6.46 21.92
C GLU A 855 38.89 -7.91 21.53
N ASN A 856 39.89 -8.81 21.53
CA ASN A 856 39.72 -10.25 21.29
C ASN A 856 38.96 -10.94 22.44
N VAL A 857 37.64 -10.78 22.48
CA VAL A 857 36.75 -11.40 23.47
C VAL A 857 35.38 -11.67 22.85
N ALA A 858 34.80 -12.87 23.01
CA ALA A 858 33.44 -13.10 22.53
C ALA A 858 32.38 -12.36 23.39
N ILE A 859 31.32 -11.82 22.78
CA ILE A 859 30.21 -11.21 23.54
C ILE A 859 29.40 -12.28 24.25
N VAL A 860 28.99 -13.32 23.53
CA VAL A 860 28.34 -14.50 24.10
C VAL A 860 29.27 -15.71 24.02
N SER A 861 29.42 -16.43 25.13
CA SER A 861 30.26 -17.63 25.22
C SER A 861 29.62 -18.72 26.06
N GLY A 862 29.96 -19.98 25.82
CA GLY A 862 29.54 -21.12 26.66
C GLY A 862 28.85 -22.23 25.88
N LYS A 863 28.82 -23.41 26.52
CA LYS A 863 28.40 -24.69 25.93
C LYS A 863 27.11 -25.28 26.54
N GLY A 864 26.15 -24.45 26.92
CA GLY A 864 24.86 -24.91 27.44
C GLY A 864 23.95 -25.48 26.34
N ASN A 865 23.15 -26.47 26.69
CA ASN A 865 22.05 -26.99 25.86
C ASN A 865 20.77 -26.17 26.07
N ASP A 866 19.81 -26.26 25.15
CA ASP A 866 18.48 -25.63 25.29
C ASP A 866 18.57 -24.11 25.51
N VAL A 867 19.43 -23.43 24.74
CA VAL A 867 19.71 -22.00 24.89
C VAL A 867 18.96 -21.18 23.85
N ILE A 868 18.25 -20.14 24.28
CA ILE A 868 17.57 -19.18 23.42
C ILE A 868 18.27 -17.82 23.54
N ILE A 869 18.63 -17.21 22.42
CA ILE A 869 19.12 -15.84 22.32
C ILE A 869 18.17 -15.12 21.38
N ASP A 870 17.50 -14.09 21.90
CA ASP A 870 16.43 -13.41 21.19
C ASP A 870 16.49 -11.89 21.40
N ASN A 871 16.22 -11.11 20.36
CA ASN A 871 15.92 -9.67 20.47
C ASN A 871 17.01 -8.83 21.18
N ILE A 872 18.29 -9.07 20.81
CA ILE A 872 19.47 -8.33 21.28
C ILE A 872 20.27 -7.79 20.08
N SER A 873 20.89 -6.62 20.23
CA SER A 873 21.92 -6.13 19.30
C SER A 873 23.32 -6.36 19.86
N PHE A 874 24.23 -6.90 19.06
CA PHE A 874 25.62 -7.17 19.39
C PHE A 874 26.53 -6.29 18.54
N LYS A 875 27.40 -5.49 19.21
CA LYS A 875 28.31 -4.53 18.54
C LYS A 875 29.73 -4.57 19.11
N PHE A 876 30.70 -4.08 18.34
CA PHE A 876 32.08 -3.78 18.77
C PHE A 876 32.75 -4.84 19.66
N THR A 877 33.07 -5.97 19.04
CA THR A 877 34.05 -6.90 19.57
C THR A 877 35.06 -7.25 18.50
N GLY A 878 36.33 -7.41 18.88
CA GLY A 878 37.37 -7.93 17.99
C GLY A 878 37.31 -9.45 17.81
N GLY A 879 36.61 -10.15 18.72
CA GLY A 879 36.38 -11.60 18.66
C GLY A 879 35.06 -11.97 17.98
N HIS A 880 34.32 -12.91 18.56
CA HIS A 880 33.02 -13.35 18.04
C HIS A 880 31.85 -12.58 18.68
N GLY A 881 30.78 -12.36 17.92
CA GLY A 881 29.48 -12.01 18.53
C GLY A 881 29.05 -13.12 19.48
N MET A 882 29.08 -14.35 18.97
CA MET A 882 28.86 -15.56 19.73
C MET A 882 29.88 -16.63 19.33
N GLY A 883 30.68 -17.12 20.29
CA GLY A 883 31.80 -18.02 20.03
C GLY A 883 31.81 -19.31 20.84
N GLY A 884 32.47 -20.36 20.32
CA GLY A 884 32.76 -21.60 21.02
C GLY A 884 31.56 -22.49 21.33
N ALA A 885 30.48 -22.36 20.56
CA ALA A 885 29.16 -22.91 20.87
C ALA A 885 28.92 -24.39 20.48
N GLY A 886 29.93 -25.13 20.01
CA GLY A 886 29.77 -26.55 19.71
C GLY A 886 29.97 -27.47 20.90
N GLY A 887 29.42 -28.67 20.77
CA GLY A 887 29.18 -29.69 21.79
C GLY A 887 27.79 -29.58 22.44
N CYS A 888 26.88 -28.78 21.89
CA CYS A 888 25.61 -28.41 22.50
C CYS A 888 24.40 -28.88 21.67
N LYS A 889 23.24 -28.95 22.32
CA LYS A 889 21.96 -29.29 21.72
C LYS A 889 20.94 -28.16 21.82
N ASN A 890 20.01 -28.09 20.87
CA ASN A 890 18.82 -27.23 20.90
C ASN A 890 19.15 -25.75 21.18
N ARG A 891 19.86 -25.09 20.27
CA ARG A 891 20.16 -23.65 20.41
C ARG A 891 19.42 -22.83 19.37
N THR A 892 18.85 -21.72 19.78
CA THR A 892 18.11 -20.79 18.92
C THR A 892 18.67 -19.40 19.06
N VAL A 893 18.98 -18.75 17.93
CA VAL A 893 19.38 -17.35 17.83
C VAL A 893 18.40 -16.67 16.89
N THR A 894 17.61 -15.74 17.39
CA THR A 894 16.55 -15.12 16.59
C THR A 894 16.32 -13.64 16.88
N ASN A 895 15.84 -12.91 15.88
CA ASN A 895 15.49 -11.49 16.00
C ASN A 895 16.65 -10.62 16.50
N CYS A 896 17.90 -11.05 16.34
CA CYS A 896 19.08 -10.35 16.82
C CYS A 896 19.72 -9.52 15.70
N ILE A 897 20.47 -8.52 16.12
CA ILE A 897 21.31 -7.71 15.23
C ILE A 897 22.76 -7.96 15.57
N TYR A 898 23.61 -8.26 14.59
CA TYR A 898 25.05 -8.39 14.76
C TYR A 898 25.74 -7.39 13.84
N SER A 899 26.60 -6.54 14.39
CA SER A 899 27.26 -5.49 13.60
C SER A 899 28.63 -5.08 14.11
N TRP A 900 29.55 -4.77 13.19
CA TRP A 900 30.91 -4.31 13.52
C TRP A 900 31.65 -5.29 14.45
N ILE A 901 31.77 -6.54 13.99
CA ILE A 901 32.34 -7.67 14.75
C ILE A 901 33.57 -8.23 14.03
N GLY A 902 34.59 -8.52 14.82
CA GLY A 902 35.78 -9.25 14.42
C GLY A 902 37.01 -8.38 14.19
N GLY A 903 38.02 -8.98 13.55
CA GLY A 903 39.25 -8.29 13.14
C GLY A 903 40.45 -8.62 14.01
N SER A 904 40.28 -9.19 15.21
CA SER A 904 41.40 -9.58 16.06
C SER A 904 42.19 -10.74 15.44
N ILE A 905 43.43 -10.92 15.89
CA ILE A 905 44.29 -12.03 15.48
C ILE A 905 43.98 -13.28 16.31
N LEU A 906 43.60 -14.38 15.65
CA LEU A 906 43.36 -15.69 16.25
C LEU A 906 44.66 -16.42 16.57
N SER A 907 45.61 -16.45 15.63
CA SER A 907 46.90 -17.14 15.76
C SER A 907 47.94 -16.55 14.82
N LEU A 908 49.21 -16.55 15.26
CA LEU A 908 50.36 -15.98 14.54
C LEU A 908 50.90 -16.92 13.44
N ASP A 909 50.62 -18.22 13.55
CA ASP A 909 51.06 -19.23 12.59
C ASP A 909 50.05 -20.38 12.49
N PHE A 910 48.78 -20.07 12.26
CA PHE A 910 47.71 -21.06 12.21
C PHE A 910 47.89 -22.12 11.11
N ARG A 911 48.62 -21.78 10.03
CA ARG A 911 48.80 -22.65 8.85
C ARG A 911 50.25 -23.10 8.63
N GLY A 912 51.15 -22.89 9.58
CA GLY A 912 52.57 -23.22 9.45
C GLY A 912 53.30 -22.43 8.35
N ASN A 913 52.77 -21.26 7.98
CA ASN A 913 53.28 -20.42 6.89
C ASN A 913 53.76 -19.04 7.36
N GLY A 914 53.83 -18.82 8.67
CA GLY A 914 54.33 -17.59 9.30
C GLY A 914 53.44 -16.37 9.11
N ARG A 915 52.16 -16.54 8.70
CA ARG A 915 51.20 -15.44 8.53
C ARG A 915 50.14 -15.46 9.63
N PRO A 916 49.81 -14.29 10.22
CA PRO A 916 48.71 -14.19 11.17
C PRO A 916 47.38 -14.52 10.49
N VAL A 917 46.46 -15.07 11.28
CA VAL A 917 45.07 -15.28 10.88
C VAL A 917 44.19 -14.40 11.75
N ASN A 918 43.48 -13.47 11.14
CA ASN A 918 42.43 -12.69 11.79
C ASN A 918 41.10 -13.45 11.71
N TYR A 919 40.21 -13.19 12.68
CA TYR A 919 38.94 -13.91 12.80
C TYR A 919 37.84 -13.00 13.35
N GLY A 920 36.61 -13.52 13.44
CA GLY A 920 35.52 -12.86 14.14
C GLY A 920 34.19 -12.97 13.42
N ASN A 921 33.54 -14.12 13.64
CA ASN A 921 32.19 -14.41 13.17
C ASN A 921 31.11 -13.75 14.03
N ALA A 922 29.96 -13.44 13.45
CA ALA A 922 28.79 -13.04 14.23
C ALA A 922 28.27 -14.22 15.06
N VAL A 923 28.04 -15.37 14.43
CA VAL A 923 27.66 -16.62 15.11
C VAL A 923 28.60 -17.76 14.70
N GLU A 924 29.38 -18.27 15.65
CA GLU A 924 30.29 -19.40 15.45
C GLU A 924 29.83 -20.64 16.25
N ILE A 925 29.71 -21.76 15.55
CA ILE A 925 29.40 -23.07 16.12
C ILE A 925 30.61 -23.97 15.94
N TYR A 926 31.45 -24.03 16.98
CA TYR A 926 32.74 -24.75 16.95
C TYR A 926 32.65 -26.19 17.48
N GLY A 927 32.61 -27.20 16.59
CA GLY A 927 32.51 -28.63 16.92
C GLY A 927 31.13 -29.26 16.66
N SER A 928 30.85 -30.40 17.29
CA SER A 928 29.59 -31.15 17.07
C SER A 928 28.36 -30.35 17.51
N CYS A 929 27.20 -30.53 16.88
CA CYS A 929 25.94 -29.92 17.31
C CYS A 929 24.74 -30.79 16.91
N ASP A 930 23.62 -30.57 17.59
CA ASP A 930 22.36 -31.27 17.35
C ASP A 930 21.19 -30.31 17.64
N GLY A 931 20.52 -29.81 16.60
CA GLY A 931 19.41 -28.87 16.71
C GLY A 931 19.85 -27.42 16.92
N TYR A 932 20.23 -26.73 15.85
CA TYR A 932 20.65 -25.33 15.88
C TYR A 932 19.81 -24.50 14.92
N VAL A 933 19.24 -23.40 15.41
CA VAL A 933 18.39 -22.49 14.63
C VAL A 933 18.95 -21.08 14.69
N VAL A 934 19.31 -20.52 13.54
CA VAL A 934 19.64 -19.10 13.37
C VAL A 934 18.59 -18.53 12.43
N GLU A 935 17.68 -17.73 12.96
CA GLU A 935 16.48 -17.33 12.25
C GLU A 935 16.13 -15.85 12.42
N ASN A 936 15.76 -15.18 11.33
CA ASN A 936 15.28 -13.78 11.35
C ASN A 936 16.27 -12.82 12.04
N ASN A 937 17.57 -12.95 11.75
CA ASN A 937 18.60 -12.05 12.26
C ASN A 937 19.08 -11.08 11.17
N TRP A 938 19.47 -9.88 11.58
CA TRP A 938 20.15 -8.93 10.72
C TRP A 938 21.62 -8.88 11.08
N ILE A 939 22.47 -9.35 10.18
CA ILE A 939 23.90 -9.54 10.41
C ILE A 939 24.63 -8.70 9.37
N TYR A 940 25.31 -7.64 9.79
CA TYR A 940 25.98 -6.76 8.84
C TYR A 940 27.37 -6.29 9.30
N GLN A 941 28.24 -5.94 8.34
CA GLN A 941 29.60 -5.47 8.64
C GLN A 941 30.37 -6.44 9.58
N ILE A 942 30.49 -7.69 9.15
CA ILE A 942 31.20 -8.74 9.88
C ILE A 942 32.54 -9.02 9.21
N TYR A 943 33.61 -9.03 10.01
CA TYR A 943 34.99 -9.17 9.52
C TYR A 943 35.26 -10.53 8.87
N ASP A 944 34.66 -11.61 9.40
CA ASP A 944 34.86 -12.99 8.96
C ASP A 944 33.57 -13.58 8.35
N THR A 945 32.78 -14.34 9.11
CA THR A 945 31.55 -14.96 8.59
C THR A 945 30.32 -14.51 9.37
N ALA A 946 29.19 -14.25 8.70
CA ALA A 946 27.91 -13.99 9.37
C ALA A 946 27.53 -15.19 10.26
N VAL A 947 27.47 -16.39 9.69
CA VAL A 947 27.23 -17.63 10.44
C VAL A 947 28.14 -18.76 9.96
N THR A 948 28.84 -19.41 10.89
CA THR A 948 29.74 -20.53 10.57
C THR A 948 29.52 -21.74 11.47
N HIS A 949 29.55 -22.93 10.86
CA HIS A 949 29.78 -24.20 11.53
C HIS A 949 31.21 -24.65 11.24
N GLN A 950 32.07 -24.58 12.24
CA GLN A 950 33.49 -24.84 12.06
C GLN A 950 34.06 -25.88 13.01
N PHE A 951 34.97 -26.72 12.53
CA PHE A 951 35.76 -27.62 13.36
C PHE A 951 36.99 -28.09 12.59
N SER A 952 38.17 -28.03 13.22
CA SER A 952 39.43 -28.36 12.54
C SER A 952 40.36 -29.28 13.33
N ASP A 953 39.92 -29.77 14.49
CA ASP A 953 40.65 -30.78 15.24
C ASP A 953 40.54 -32.15 14.53
N GLY A 954 41.53 -33.04 14.71
CA GLY A 954 41.56 -34.39 14.13
C GLY A 954 40.56 -35.39 14.75
N SER A 955 39.75 -34.97 15.74
CA SER A 955 38.76 -35.78 16.44
C SER A 955 37.41 -35.87 15.71
N ALA A 956 36.54 -36.84 16.04
CA ALA A 956 35.25 -37.01 15.36
C ALA A 956 34.32 -35.80 15.61
N CYS A 957 33.53 -35.42 14.61
CA CYS A 957 32.60 -34.28 14.72
C CYS A 957 31.35 -34.49 13.88
N THR A 958 30.18 -34.25 14.46
CA THR A 958 28.88 -34.36 13.79
C THR A 958 28.12 -33.06 13.98
N GLN A 959 27.85 -32.37 12.88
CA GLN A 959 27.03 -31.17 12.81
C GLN A 959 25.67 -31.58 12.24
N GLU A 960 24.63 -31.59 13.08
CA GLU A 960 23.30 -32.11 12.73
C GLU A 960 22.17 -31.19 13.17
N GLY A 961 21.07 -31.19 12.41
CA GLY A 961 19.85 -30.46 12.75
C GLY A 961 20.02 -28.95 12.65
N VAL A 962 20.70 -28.46 11.62
CA VAL A 962 21.03 -27.03 11.44
C VAL A 962 19.97 -26.34 10.58
N ARG A 963 19.50 -25.18 11.03
CA ARG A 963 18.50 -24.34 10.33
C ARG A 963 18.99 -22.90 10.27
N TYR A 964 19.19 -22.39 9.06
CA TYR A 964 19.44 -20.98 8.78
C TYR A 964 18.28 -20.43 7.99
N LEU A 965 17.40 -19.68 8.65
CA LEU A 965 16.08 -19.33 8.12
C LEU A 965 15.85 -17.82 8.11
N GLY A 966 15.57 -17.22 6.96
CA GLY A 966 15.09 -15.84 6.94
C GLY A 966 16.08 -14.78 7.44
N ASN A 967 17.39 -15.05 7.40
CA ASN A 967 18.38 -14.08 7.89
C ASN A 967 18.76 -13.09 6.78
N LEU A 968 18.93 -11.82 7.17
CA LEU A 968 19.51 -10.78 6.32
C LEU A 968 21.01 -10.65 6.65
N MET A 969 21.86 -11.00 5.70
CA MET A 969 23.32 -10.98 5.85
C MET A 969 23.92 -9.98 4.85
N GLU A 970 24.39 -8.84 5.33
CA GLU A 970 24.80 -7.70 4.50
C GLU A 970 26.26 -7.32 4.74
N TYR A 971 27.05 -7.07 3.71
CA TYR A 971 28.43 -6.56 3.88
C TYR A 971 29.29 -7.43 4.82
N CYS A 972 29.00 -8.74 4.89
CA CYS A 972 29.83 -9.69 5.63
C CYS A 972 30.96 -10.16 4.70
N PHE A 973 32.17 -10.40 5.21
CA PHE A 973 33.22 -10.95 4.36
C PHE A 973 32.76 -12.28 3.76
N TRP A 974 32.32 -13.22 4.61
CA TRP A 974 31.58 -14.42 4.25
C TRP A 974 30.14 -14.37 4.79
N GLY A 975 29.16 -14.85 4.01
CA GLY A 975 27.78 -14.97 4.49
C GLY A 975 27.61 -16.23 5.35
N ILE A 976 27.47 -17.39 4.72
CA ILE A 976 27.34 -18.68 5.39
C ILE A 976 28.58 -19.55 5.12
N GLU A 977 29.09 -20.21 6.16
CA GLU A 977 30.23 -21.12 6.05
C GLU A 977 29.99 -22.45 6.77
N PHE A 978 30.34 -23.55 6.10
CA PHE A 978 30.50 -24.87 6.70
C PHE A 978 31.94 -25.37 6.51
N TYR A 979 32.69 -25.41 7.61
CA TYR A 979 34.11 -25.75 7.63
C TYR A 979 34.43 -26.87 8.63
N ASN A 980 34.37 -28.13 8.20
CA ASN A 980 34.58 -29.29 9.07
C ASN A 980 35.81 -30.09 8.63
N SER A 981 37.01 -29.55 8.86
CA SER A 981 38.29 -30.08 8.38
C SER A 981 38.72 -31.39 9.10
N PRO A 982 39.34 -32.36 8.39
CA PRO A 982 39.86 -33.59 8.98
C PRO A 982 41.12 -33.41 9.86
N GLY A 983 41.66 -32.20 10.00
CA GLY A 983 42.84 -31.89 10.82
C GLY A 983 43.79 -30.88 10.13
N ASP A 984 44.76 -30.35 10.87
CA ASP A 984 45.75 -29.35 10.40
C ASP A 984 46.86 -29.91 9.49
N GLY A 985 46.88 -31.23 9.27
CA GLY A 985 47.88 -31.91 8.44
C GLY A 985 49.27 -32.03 9.07
N ILE A 986 49.47 -31.56 10.32
CA ILE A 986 50.76 -31.56 11.03
C ILE A 986 50.85 -32.74 12.01
N THR A 987 49.71 -33.21 12.51
CA THR A 987 49.66 -34.30 13.51
C THR A 987 49.48 -35.66 12.82
N PRO A 988 50.30 -36.70 13.10
CA PRO A 988 50.14 -38.03 12.50
C PRO A 988 48.75 -38.59 12.78
N ALA A 989 48.04 -38.92 11.70
CA ALA A 989 46.66 -39.38 11.70
C ALA A 989 46.46 -40.58 12.65
N ALA A 990 45.73 -40.34 13.75
CA ALA A 990 44.80 -41.36 14.24
C ALA A 990 43.86 -41.74 13.07
N PRO A 991 43.30 -42.97 13.01
CA PRO A 991 42.38 -43.36 11.95
C PRO A 991 41.35 -42.24 11.77
N ALA A 992 41.25 -41.69 10.54
CA ALA A 992 40.52 -40.46 10.24
C ALA A 992 39.18 -40.46 10.96
N ALA A 993 39.08 -39.66 12.02
CA ALA A 993 37.88 -39.65 12.83
C ALA A 993 36.76 -39.08 11.97
N THR A 994 35.68 -39.85 11.79
CA THR A 994 34.65 -39.51 10.81
C THR A 994 33.99 -38.17 11.14
N LYS A 995 33.83 -37.33 10.11
CA LYS A 995 33.20 -36.02 10.18
C LYS A 995 31.89 -36.03 9.40
N TYR A 996 30.82 -35.55 10.00
CA TYR A 996 29.50 -35.48 9.38
C TYR A 996 28.94 -34.06 9.45
N THR A 997 28.32 -33.64 8.36
CA THR A 997 27.44 -32.48 8.31
C THR A 997 26.14 -32.94 7.67
N ARG A 998 25.05 -32.99 8.43
CA ARG A 998 23.79 -33.59 7.94
C ARG A 998 22.54 -32.93 8.48
N ASP A 999 21.41 -33.14 7.81
CA ASP A 999 20.15 -32.49 8.18
C ASP A 999 20.32 -30.97 8.32
N VAL A 1000 20.68 -30.33 7.21
CA VAL A 1000 20.93 -28.88 7.14
C VAL A 1000 19.90 -28.23 6.23
N ILE A 1001 19.26 -27.16 6.69
CA ILE A 1001 18.36 -26.34 5.87
C ILE A 1001 18.84 -24.89 5.92
N SER A 1002 19.22 -24.36 4.76
CA SER A 1002 19.44 -22.94 4.53
C SER A 1002 18.32 -22.42 3.64
N ALA A 1003 17.40 -21.64 4.18
CA ALA A 1003 16.27 -21.14 3.39
C ALA A 1003 15.86 -19.71 3.72
N TYR A 1004 15.31 -19.03 2.71
CA TYR A 1004 14.75 -17.69 2.85
C TYR A 1004 15.77 -16.62 3.29
N ASN A 1005 17.07 -16.90 3.23
CA ASN A 1005 18.10 -15.95 3.60
C ASN A 1005 18.38 -14.99 2.44
N VAL A 1006 18.71 -13.75 2.77
CA VAL A 1006 19.22 -12.77 1.82
C VAL A 1006 20.70 -12.51 2.14
N LEU A 1007 21.57 -12.95 1.25
CA LEU A 1007 23.02 -12.76 1.33
C LEU A 1007 23.39 -11.65 0.36
N ASN A 1008 23.56 -10.44 0.88
CA ASN A 1008 23.62 -9.22 0.11
C ASN A 1008 24.98 -8.54 0.24
N GLU A 1009 25.62 -8.28 -0.90
CA GLU A 1009 26.91 -7.60 -1.01
C GLU A 1009 28.01 -8.25 -0.14
N SER A 1010 28.05 -9.58 -0.15
CA SER A 1010 29.10 -10.32 0.55
C SER A 1010 30.48 -9.95 -0.01
N GLY A 1011 31.43 -9.74 0.87
CA GLY A 1011 32.78 -9.33 0.50
C GLY A 1011 32.91 -7.86 0.06
N TYR A 1012 31.90 -7.01 0.25
CA TYR A 1012 32.00 -5.55 0.04
C TYR A 1012 32.08 -4.74 1.35
N GLY A 1013 31.95 -5.39 2.50
CA GLY A 1013 32.03 -4.72 3.81
C GLY A 1013 33.45 -4.42 4.29
N TRP A 1014 33.53 -3.82 5.48
CA TRP A 1014 34.79 -3.35 6.08
C TRP A 1014 35.84 -4.46 6.21
N GLY A 1015 35.41 -5.69 6.55
CA GLY A 1015 36.30 -6.86 6.66
C GLY A 1015 37.07 -7.18 5.38
N SER A 1016 36.53 -6.83 4.21
CA SER A 1016 37.19 -7.03 2.91
C SER A 1016 38.28 -6.01 2.65
N THR A 1017 38.05 -4.74 3.01
CA THR A 1017 38.99 -3.64 2.78
C THR A 1017 40.35 -3.88 3.47
N THR A 1018 40.33 -4.62 4.59
CA THR A 1018 41.50 -4.94 5.40
C THR A 1018 42.15 -6.30 5.07
N ARG A 1019 41.47 -7.19 4.32
CA ARG A 1019 41.94 -8.57 4.05
C ARG A 1019 42.68 -8.75 2.72
N TYR A 1020 42.58 -7.81 1.78
CA TYR A 1020 43.11 -7.93 0.40
C TYR A 1020 42.77 -9.28 -0.27
N ARG A 1021 41.58 -9.81 -0.02
CA ARG A 1021 41.06 -11.07 -0.57
C ARG A 1021 39.58 -10.92 -0.89
N SER A 1022 39.07 -11.74 -1.80
CA SER A 1022 37.65 -11.78 -2.13
C SER A 1022 36.86 -12.67 -1.15
N GLY A 1023 35.63 -12.26 -0.85
CA GLY A 1023 34.72 -12.97 0.05
C GLY A 1023 33.91 -14.08 -0.63
N TYR A 1024 33.08 -14.78 0.16
CA TYR A 1024 32.16 -15.82 -0.31
C TYR A 1024 30.76 -15.57 0.22
N ALA A 1025 29.73 -15.50 -0.62
CA ALA A 1025 28.37 -15.36 -0.08
C ALA A 1025 27.96 -16.66 0.62
N TYR A 1026 28.14 -17.80 -0.04
CA TYR A 1026 27.78 -19.10 0.52
C TYR A 1026 28.86 -20.15 0.30
N CYS A 1027 29.37 -20.73 1.39
CA CYS A 1027 30.34 -21.81 1.38
C CYS A 1027 29.72 -23.10 1.95
N GLY A 1028 29.45 -24.04 1.05
CA GLY A 1028 28.93 -25.36 1.39
C GLY A 1028 29.94 -26.23 2.15
N SER A 1029 29.46 -27.36 2.66
CA SER A 1029 30.21 -28.19 3.62
C SER A 1029 31.42 -28.91 2.99
N SER A 1030 32.59 -28.27 3.08
CA SER A 1030 33.79 -28.51 2.27
C SER A 1030 34.61 -29.76 2.59
N LEU A 1031 34.48 -30.34 3.79
CA LEU A 1031 35.49 -31.25 4.33
C LEU A 1031 34.93 -32.43 5.17
N SER A 1032 33.62 -32.68 5.12
CA SER A 1032 32.93 -33.76 5.84
C SER A 1032 32.17 -34.72 4.91
N LEU A 1033 31.65 -35.82 5.48
CA LEU A 1033 30.56 -36.58 4.87
C LEU A 1033 29.27 -35.75 4.98
N ASN A 1034 28.62 -35.54 3.84
CA ASN A 1034 27.44 -34.68 3.73
C ASN A 1034 26.20 -35.55 3.47
N GLU A 1035 25.10 -35.30 4.19
CA GLU A 1035 23.83 -36.01 4.04
C GLU A 1035 22.66 -35.04 4.24
N ASP A 1036 21.60 -35.10 3.43
CA ASP A 1036 20.35 -34.35 3.63
C ASP A 1036 20.54 -32.84 3.89
N GLN A 1037 21.09 -32.13 2.90
CA GLN A 1037 21.34 -30.69 2.99
C GLN A 1037 20.56 -29.94 1.90
N HIS A 1038 19.83 -28.89 2.29
CA HIS A 1038 18.90 -28.17 1.41
C HIS A 1038 19.17 -26.67 1.41
N ALA A 1039 19.17 -26.05 0.23
CA ALA A 1039 19.35 -24.60 0.05
C ALA A 1039 18.21 -24.02 -0.80
N ASN A 1040 17.16 -23.47 -0.17
CA ASN A 1040 15.92 -23.14 -0.87
C ASN A 1040 15.46 -21.69 -0.69
N TYR A 1041 14.98 -21.06 -1.77
CA TYR A 1041 14.44 -19.68 -1.72
C TYR A 1041 15.38 -18.64 -1.09
N ASN A 1042 16.68 -18.85 -1.18
CA ASN A 1042 17.66 -17.84 -0.79
C ASN A 1042 17.86 -16.83 -1.92
N VAL A 1043 18.22 -15.61 -1.55
CA VAL A 1043 18.64 -14.56 -2.47
C VAL A 1043 20.15 -14.35 -2.29
N PHE A 1044 20.92 -14.73 -3.28
CA PHE A 1044 22.36 -14.47 -3.34
C PHE A 1044 22.58 -13.22 -4.21
N ASN A 1045 22.73 -12.06 -3.58
CA ASN A 1045 22.83 -10.78 -4.27
C ASN A 1045 24.24 -10.20 -4.17
N LYS A 1046 25.01 -10.29 -5.25
CA LYS A 1046 26.36 -9.73 -5.43
C LYS A 1046 27.38 -10.23 -4.40
N CYS A 1047 28.52 -10.68 -4.91
CA CYS A 1047 29.67 -11.04 -4.08
C CYS A 1047 30.97 -10.59 -4.74
N SER A 1048 31.89 -9.99 -3.98
CA SER A 1048 33.21 -9.58 -4.51
C SER A 1048 34.10 -10.77 -4.89
N GLY A 1049 33.75 -11.97 -4.45
CA GLY A 1049 34.40 -13.24 -4.81
C GLY A 1049 33.40 -14.26 -5.28
N TYR A 1050 33.43 -15.45 -4.67
CA TYR A 1050 32.54 -16.54 -5.11
C TYR A 1050 31.15 -16.30 -4.56
N LEU A 1051 30.15 -16.20 -5.43
CA LEU A 1051 28.77 -16.23 -5.00
C LEU A 1051 28.49 -17.57 -4.29
N LEU A 1052 28.99 -18.68 -4.87
CA LEU A 1052 28.83 -20.03 -4.35
C LEU A 1052 30.19 -20.76 -4.26
N ASN A 1053 30.53 -21.33 -3.11
CA ASN A 1053 31.69 -22.20 -2.95
C ASN A 1053 31.24 -23.58 -2.47
N LEU A 1054 31.07 -24.51 -3.41
CA LEU A 1054 30.51 -25.83 -3.22
C LEU A 1054 31.56 -26.89 -3.56
N PRO A 1055 32.06 -27.64 -2.57
CA PRO A 1055 33.08 -28.67 -2.80
C PRO A 1055 32.53 -29.82 -3.68
N SER A 1056 33.42 -30.60 -4.29
CA SER A 1056 33.04 -31.72 -5.16
C SER A 1056 32.24 -32.83 -4.47
N ASN A 1057 32.36 -32.98 -3.14
CA ASN A 1057 31.62 -33.93 -2.31
C ASN A 1057 30.36 -33.33 -1.67
N SER A 1058 29.92 -32.12 -2.05
CA SER A 1058 28.67 -31.55 -1.56
C SER A 1058 27.47 -32.37 -2.05
N THR A 1059 26.62 -32.79 -1.12
CA THR A 1059 25.33 -33.46 -1.40
C THR A 1059 24.16 -32.48 -1.32
N GLU A 1060 24.43 -31.18 -1.26
CA GLU A 1060 23.40 -30.14 -1.13
C GLU A 1060 22.47 -30.15 -2.35
N THR A 1061 21.16 -30.11 -2.06
CA THR A 1061 20.09 -29.96 -3.04
C THR A 1061 19.51 -28.55 -2.97
N PRO A 1062 19.80 -27.70 -3.97
CA PRO A 1062 19.21 -26.37 -4.06
C PRO A 1062 17.88 -26.39 -4.82
N ASP A 1063 16.96 -25.50 -4.46
CA ASP A 1063 15.73 -25.25 -5.24
C ASP A 1063 15.23 -23.80 -5.11
N LYS A 1064 14.87 -23.19 -6.24
CA LYS A 1064 14.14 -21.91 -6.29
C LYS A 1064 14.88 -20.73 -5.67
N ASN A 1065 16.19 -20.68 -5.81
CA ASN A 1065 16.96 -19.53 -5.34
C ASN A 1065 17.06 -18.44 -6.41
N ILE A 1066 17.37 -17.23 -5.98
CA ILE A 1066 17.67 -16.08 -6.84
C ILE A 1066 19.17 -15.79 -6.77
N TYR A 1067 19.81 -15.65 -7.92
CA TYR A 1067 21.25 -15.40 -8.05
C TYR A 1067 21.47 -14.11 -8.83
N ILE A 1068 22.21 -13.18 -8.26
CA ILE A 1068 22.53 -11.91 -8.89
C ILE A 1068 24.04 -11.71 -8.79
N GLN A 1069 24.72 -11.60 -9.93
CA GLN A 1069 26.17 -11.41 -9.95
C GLN A 1069 26.62 -10.61 -11.18
N THR A 1070 27.68 -9.83 -11.01
CA THR A 1070 28.29 -9.06 -12.09
C THR A 1070 29.07 -9.97 -13.03
N ARG A 1071 28.84 -9.79 -14.34
CA ARG A 1071 29.54 -10.52 -15.41
C ARG A 1071 31.04 -10.33 -15.30
N GLY A 1072 31.78 -11.43 -15.39
CA GLY A 1072 33.23 -11.45 -15.22
C GLY A 1072 33.70 -11.71 -13.79
N LEU A 1073 32.86 -11.49 -12.76
CA LEU A 1073 33.15 -11.95 -11.40
C LEU A 1073 32.91 -13.47 -11.28
N PRO A 1074 33.49 -14.13 -10.25
CA PRO A 1074 33.23 -15.54 -10.04
C PRO A 1074 31.75 -15.81 -9.73
N LEU A 1075 31.14 -16.72 -10.49
CA LEU A 1075 29.89 -17.34 -10.09
C LEU A 1075 30.17 -18.30 -8.93
N GLY A 1076 31.30 -18.99 -8.98
CA GLY A 1076 31.80 -19.76 -7.84
C GLY A 1076 32.51 -21.07 -8.17
N ASN A 1077 32.85 -21.83 -7.14
CA ASN A 1077 33.22 -23.23 -7.28
C ASN A 1077 31.94 -24.07 -7.19
N LEU A 1078 31.50 -24.68 -8.29
CA LEU A 1078 30.28 -25.47 -8.33
C LEU A 1078 30.65 -26.96 -8.41
N LYS A 1079 30.70 -27.63 -7.25
CA LYS A 1079 31.08 -29.03 -7.10
C LYS A 1079 32.45 -29.36 -7.72
N GLY A 1080 33.44 -28.54 -7.42
CA GLY A 1080 34.83 -28.70 -7.88
C GLY A 1080 35.17 -27.99 -9.20
N TYR A 1081 34.20 -27.32 -9.84
CA TYR A 1081 34.41 -26.55 -11.06
C TYR A 1081 34.41 -25.06 -10.76
N ASN A 1082 35.50 -24.34 -11.02
CA ASN A 1082 35.51 -22.87 -10.96
C ASN A 1082 34.78 -22.30 -12.18
N VAL A 1083 33.75 -21.51 -11.94
CA VAL A 1083 32.87 -20.93 -12.95
C VAL A 1083 32.85 -19.40 -12.80
N THR A 1084 33.09 -18.70 -13.90
CA THR A 1084 32.90 -17.25 -14.00
C THR A 1084 31.45 -16.95 -14.32
N CYS A 1085 30.92 -15.84 -13.81
CA CYS A 1085 29.58 -15.38 -14.16
C CYS A 1085 29.58 -14.80 -15.58
N ASP A 1086 28.78 -15.40 -16.45
CA ASP A 1086 28.47 -14.96 -17.80
C ASP A 1086 26.99 -15.23 -18.11
N TYR A 1087 26.55 -15.01 -19.35
CA TYR A 1087 25.15 -15.23 -19.72
C TYR A 1087 24.70 -16.71 -19.67
N ASP A 1088 25.65 -17.66 -19.54
CA ASP A 1088 25.35 -19.09 -19.36
C ASP A 1088 25.23 -19.45 -17.86
N ALA A 1089 25.30 -18.48 -16.93
CA ALA A 1089 25.30 -18.72 -15.49
C ALA A 1089 24.10 -19.57 -15.01
N ALA A 1090 22.90 -19.37 -15.58
CA ALA A 1090 21.72 -20.17 -15.28
C ALA A 1090 21.93 -21.66 -15.61
N ASP A 1091 22.46 -21.94 -16.79
CA ASP A 1091 22.77 -23.31 -17.22
C ASP A 1091 23.87 -23.93 -16.37
N GLN A 1092 24.88 -23.15 -15.98
CA GLN A 1092 25.95 -23.64 -15.10
C GLN A 1092 25.42 -24.00 -13.71
N ILE A 1093 24.57 -23.17 -13.12
CA ILE A 1093 23.92 -23.46 -11.83
C ILE A 1093 23.07 -24.73 -11.92
N ALA A 1094 22.20 -24.81 -12.92
CA ALA A 1094 21.31 -25.96 -13.12
C ALA A 1094 22.09 -27.26 -13.36
N LYS A 1095 23.16 -27.21 -14.16
CA LYS A 1095 23.97 -28.38 -14.53
C LYS A 1095 24.92 -28.83 -13.42
N ARG A 1096 25.56 -27.89 -12.73
CA ARG A 1096 26.67 -28.19 -11.80
C ARG A 1096 26.20 -28.28 -10.36
N TRP A 1097 25.31 -27.40 -9.92
CA TRP A 1097 24.78 -27.47 -8.55
C TRP A 1097 23.51 -28.30 -8.48
N GLY A 1098 22.56 -28.03 -9.39
CA GLY A 1098 21.30 -28.77 -9.51
C GLY A 1098 20.03 -27.91 -9.41
N ASP A 1099 20.15 -26.59 -9.24
CA ASP A 1099 19.00 -25.69 -9.12
C ASP A 1099 18.40 -25.40 -10.50
N LYS A 1100 17.49 -26.26 -10.94
CA LYS A 1100 16.82 -26.13 -12.25
C LYS A 1100 15.75 -25.05 -12.28
N SER A 1101 15.38 -24.54 -11.12
CA SER A 1101 14.32 -23.54 -10.94
C SER A 1101 14.91 -22.17 -10.59
N ALA A 1102 16.22 -21.98 -10.76
CA ALA A 1102 16.91 -20.75 -10.43
C ALA A 1102 16.39 -19.55 -11.24
N ILE A 1103 16.27 -18.39 -10.59
CA ILE A 1103 16.25 -17.08 -11.27
C ILE A 1103 17.68 -16.55 -11.24
N VAL A 1104 18.26 -16.26 -12.40
CA VAL A 1104 19.64 -15.75 -12.49
C VAL A 1104 19.66 -14.42 -13.22
N ILE A 1105 20.20 -13.41 -12.56
CA ILE A 1105 20.41 -12.06 -13.08
C ILE A 1105 21.91 -11.82 -13.21
N VAL A 1106 22.34 -11.57 -14.45
CA VAL A 1106 23.73 -11.24 -14.77
C VAL A 1106 23.81 -9.74 -14.98
N LEU A 1107 24.54 -9.05 -14.12
CA LEU A 1107 24.72 -7.60 -14.20
C LEU A 1107 25.88 -7.26 -15.13
N GLU A 1108 25.76 -6.18 -15.89
CA GLU A 1108 26.90 -5.66 -16.65
C GLU A 1108 27.90 -4.96 -15.71
N PRO A 1109 29.21 -5.17 -15.90
CA PRO A 1109 30.22 -4.52 -15.08
C PRO A 1109 30.18 -3.01 -15.36
N LYS A 1110 30.21 -2.22 -14.29
CA LYS A 1110 30.39 -0.77 -14.42
C LYS A 1110 31.85 -0.45 -14.76
N PRO A 1111 32.15 0.64 -15.48
CA PRO A 1111 33.53 1.04 -15.81
C PRO A 1111 34.46 1.21 -14.60
N GLU A 1112 33.89 1.43 -13.42
CA GLU A 1112 34.57 1.60 -12.13
C GLU A 1112 34.75 0.29 -11.34
N GLU A 1113 34.11 -0.80 -11.76
CA GLU A 1113 34.22 -2.15 -11.18
C GLU A 1113 35.22 -3.06 -11.93
N VAL A 1114 35.64 -2.66 -13.14
CA VAL A 1114 36.68 -3.30 -13.98
C VAL A 1114 38.04 -2.72 -13.65
#